data_AF-A0A347WD85-F1
#
_entry.id   AF-A0A347WD85-F1
#
_cell.length_a   1.000
_cell.length_b   1.000
_cell.length_c   1.000
_cell.angle_alpha   90.00
_cell.angle_beta   90.00
_cell.angle_gamma   90.00
#
_symmetry.space_group_name_H-M   'P 1'
#
loop_
_entity.id
_entity.type
_entity.pdbx_description
1 polymer ?
#
loop_
_entity_poly.entity_id
_entity_poly.type
_entity_poly.pdbx_seq_one_letter_code
_entity_poly.pdbx_strand_id
1 'polypeptide(L)'
;MADGSYRHCFETAARAAGRALSEDELHEVFASTQRRMDRLMSEGMSPQDAAREAGRQLGMEHRIASLIEERNQKINLARRSEIMARLTEGEEAQALEGIIAGRENTRRGAALSVAATTHALVADVMGPLVTDLDRAGLLKAVARRNHDFDRDIAREMWRLDDPASGTATGNELARQAAEILHRHQEKVRAMQNEAGAWIGKQEHYITRQSHDMWKIRGNGGEEDYRAWRDSILPKLDPRTFDRLDADTSEEHYLRATWQALASGVHESANGSDWLSGFRGPANAARRASQERSLIFRSADDWLAYNEQFGQGNVLDSVMQGMERGARNAAVMRTLGTNPRAMFDHVADLAIAKAKDRNDFKTVDKLRALKDGALVDVVTGRAAAPQNKTIASIGAYLRSYQAITKLGGVVLSSLPDIAVTASVARHNGIPLLESYMNALKSVVPGTLSKGTRNRRQIAHMMGVGIDGTLGAIMTRFHGEDGPLGKMGRTVQFFHRLNGLQYWTDAMKEGLGTMLTHNLGRNAGKDFSALHPKLRQSLTRYGIDAAEWNVLRGTAKEAVDGNMHILPAELDHLTEDDLKPLLRDNITHDEARNELQSKLSSYIIDQVREGMTEIDPRTQALMQGSYAAADRVNPVLGQAMRMFMQFKSFPLTHIVTIRRETRA
;
A
#
# COMPACT_ATOMS: atom_id res chain seq x y z
N MET A 1 -6.24 13.82 56.26
CA MET A 1 -7.35 12.84 56.11
C MET A 1 -7.91 12.87 54.68
N ALA A 2 -7.08 12.58 53.66
CA ALA A 2 -7.50 12.56 52.25
C ALA A 2 -7.06 11.27 51.51
N ASP A 3 -6.61 10.26 52.23
CA ASP A 3 -5.96 9.05 51.68
C ASP A 3 -6.94 7.87 51.47
N GLY A 4 -8.11 7.92 52.12
CA GLY A 4 -9.12 6.85 52.07
C GLY A 4 -10.04 6.88 50.85
N SER A 5 -10.22 8.04 50.20
CA SER A 5 -11.17 8.22 49.09
C SER A 5 -10.64 7.61 47.78
N TYR A 6 -9.35 7.75 47.51
CA TYR A 6 -8.75 7.26 46.26
C TYR A 6 -8.62 5.74 46.24
N ARG A 7 -8.31 5.11 47.38
CA ARG A 7 -8.16 3.66 47.50
C ARG A 7 -9.44 2.89 47.14
N HIS A 8 -10.61 3.42 47.52
CA HIS A 8 -11.91 2.83 47.17
C HIS A 8 -12.20 2.93 45.66
N CYS A 9 -11.85 4.05 45.03
CA CYS A 9 -11.94 4.20 43.58
C CYS A 9 -10.98 3.26 42.83
N PHE A 10 -9.74 3.10 43.32
CA PHE A 10 -8.75 2.18 42.75
C PHE A 10 -9.18 0.71 42.85
N GLU A 11 -9.68 0.27 44.01
CA GLU A 11 -10.17 -1.10 44.18
C GLU A 11 -11.42 -1.40 43.36
N THR A 12 -12.25 -0.39 43.09
CA THR A 12 -13.44 -0.52 42.24
C THR A 12 -13.05 -0.60 40.76
N ALA A 13 -12.12 0.25 40.31
CA ALA A 13 -11.59 0.23 38.95
C ALA A 13 -10.87 -1.09 38.64
N ALA A 14 -10.04 -1.60 39.56
CA ALA A 14 -9.34 -2.87 39.39
C ALA A 14 -10.32 -4.07 39.35
N ARG A 15 -11.37 -4.07 40.18
CA ARG A 15 -12.43 -5.10 40.12
C ARG A 15 -13.19 -5.07 38.80
N ALA A 16 -13.52 -3.88 38.30
CA ALA A 16 -14.18 -3.74 37.00
C ALA A 16 -13.29 -4.18 35.83
N ALA A 17 -11.97 -3.94 35.92
CA ALA A 17 -11.00 -4.35 34.92
C ALA A 17 -10.70 -5.88 34.93
N GLY A 18 -11.14 -6.62 35.95
CA GLY A 18 -10.91 -8.05 36.08
C GLY A 18 -9.43 -8.45 36.28
N ARG A 19 -8.55 -7.47 36.53
CA ARG A 19 -7.12 -7.65 36.81
C ARG A 19 -6.62 -6.52 37.71
N ALA A 20 -5.48 -6.75 38.38
CA ALA A 20 -4.76 -5.65 39.04
C ALA A 20 -4.27 -4.65 37.98
N LEU A 21 -4.55 -3.38 38.21
CA LEU A 21 -4.00 -2.25 37.45
C LEU A 21 -2.83 -1.69 38.26
N SER A 22 -1.74 -1.33 37.58
CA SER A 22 -0.65 -0.56 38.20
C SER A 22 -1.13 0.85 38.56
N GLU A 23 -0.42 1.51 39.48
CA GLU A 23 -0.74 2.89 39.90
C GLU A 23 -0.69 3.85 38.71
N ASP A 24 0.30 3.70 37.82
CA ASP A 24 0.42 4.46 36.57
C ASP A 24 -0.77 4.23 35.63
N GLU A 25 -1.20 2.98 35.44
CA GLU A 25 -2.37 2.65 34.61
C GLU A 25 -3.66 3.27 35.19
N LEU A 26 -3.80 3.30 36.51
CA LEU A 26 -4.97 3.91 37.16
C LEU A 26 -4.96 5.43 36.96
N HIS A 27 -3.82 6.09 37.15
CA HIS A 27 -3.66 7.53 36.93
C HIS A 27 -3.96 7.90 35.48
N GLU A 28 -3.47 7.12 34.51
CA GLU A 28 -3.75 7.30 33.08
C GLU A 28 -5.26 7.19 32.78
N VAL A 29 -5.93 6.17 33.31
CA VAL A 29 -7.37 5.97 33.13
C VAL A 29 -8.19 7.11 33.74
N PHE A 30 -7.87 7.55 34.96
CA PHE A 30 -8.60 8.66 35.60
C PHE A 30 -8.41 9.98 34.87
N ALA A 31 -7.18 10.32 34.47
CA ALA A 31 -6.92 11.56 33.76
C ALA A 31 -7.54 11.56 32.35
N SER A 32 -7.48 10.42 31.65
CA SER A 32 -8.19 10.24 30.39
C SER A 32 -9.71 10.39 30.54
N THR A 33 -10.27 9.86 31.63
CA THR A 33 -11.71 9.97 31.93
C THR A 33 -12.08 11.43 32.17
N GLN A 34 -11.30 12.14 32.99
CA GLN A 34 -11.56 13.53 33.35
C GLN A 34 -11.53 14.45 32.11
N ARG A 35 -10.52 14.33 31.23
CA ARG A 35 -10.46 15.13 29.99
C ARG A 35 -11.68 14.93 29.10
N ARG A 36 -12.13 13.68 28.94
CA ARG A 36 -13.35 13.37 28.16
C ARG A 36 -14.60 13.92 28.83
N MET A 37 -14.67 13.85 30.16
CA MET A 37 -15.77 14.45 30.92
C MET A 37 -15.81 15.96 30.73
N ASP A 38 -14.68 16.65 30.85
CA ASP A 38 -14.60 18.11 30.68
C ASP A 38 -15.10 18.55 29.30
N ARG A 39 -14.72 17.81 28.24
CA ARG A 39 -15.25 18.02 26.89
C ARG A 39 -16.76 17.77 26.81
N LEU A 40 -17.24 16.60 27.23
CA LEU A 40 -18.67 16.26 27.17
C LEU A 40 -19.52 17.27 27.95
N MET A 41 -19.01 17.77 29.07
CA MET A 41 -19.64 18.86 29.83
C MET A 41 -19.65 20.18 29.04
N SER A 42 -18.56 20.51 28.33
CA SER A 42 -18.52 21.68 27.43
C SER A 42 -19.49 21.59 26.25
N GLU A 43 -19.84 20.36 25.83
CA GLU A 43 -20.84 20.05 24.81
C GLU A 43 -22.28 20.05 25.37
N GLY A 44 -22.46 20.40 26.65
CA GLY A 44 -23.76 20.58 27.30
C GLY A 44 -24.26 19.36 28.09
N MET A 45 -23.45 18.32 28.25
CA MET A 45 -23.81 17.13 29.03
C MET A 45 -23.71 17.39 30.54
N SER A 46 -24.59 16.77 31.34
CA SER A 46 -24.49 16.86 32.80
C SER A 46 -23.23 16.14 33.31
N PRO A 47 -22.64 16.52 34.47
CA PRO A 47 -21.47 15.84 35.01
C PRO A 47 -21.67 14.33 35.22
N GLN A 48 -22.88 13.90 35.58
CA GLN A 48 -23.20 12.48 35.79
C GLN A 48 -23.28 11.71 34.47
N ASP A 49 -23.90 12.29 33.44
CA ASP A 49 -24.01 11.68 32.13
C ASP A 49 -22.64 11.67 31.43
N ALA A 50 -21.87 12.74 31.56
CA ALA A 50 -20.50 12.84 31.04
C ALA A 50 -19.58 11.78 31.65
N ALA A 51 -19.67 11.54 32.96
CA ALA A 51 -18.91 10.48 33.63
C ALA A 51 -19.28 9.08 33.13
N ARG A 52 -20.59 8.81 32.99
CA ARG A 52 -21.10 7.52 32.49
C ARG A 52 -20.67 7.29 31.04
N GLU A 53 -20.80 8.29 30.19
CA GLU A 53 -20.46 8.20 28.78
C GLU A 53 -18.93 8.09 28.57
N ALA A 54 -18.13 8.88 29.28
CA ALA A 54 -16.67 8.77 29.25
C ALA A 54 -16.20 7.38 29.71
N GLY A 55 -16.75 6.86 30.81
CA GLY A 55 -16.45 5.51 31.30
C GLY A 55 -16.87 4.41 30.32
N ARG A 56 -18.03 4.55 29.66
CA ARG A 56 -18.51 3.62 28.62
C ARG A 56 -17.57 3.60 27.42
N GLN A 57 -17.14 4.77 26.94
CA GLN A 57 -16.21 4.90 25.81
C GLN A 57 -14.87 4.23 26.12
N LEU A 58 -14.27 4.53 27.28
CA LEU A 58 -12.98 3.97 27.70
C LEU A 58 -13.04 2.46 27.93
N GLY A 59 -14.08 1.96 28.62
CA GLY A 59 -14.25 0.53 28.84
C GLY A 59 -14.41 -0.25 27.54
N MET A 60 -15.13 0.31 26.57
CA MET A 60 -15.31 -0.30 25.26
C MET A 60 -13.98 -0.33 24.47
N GLU A 61 -13.19 0.74 24.51
CA GLU A 61 -11.87 0.81 23.87
C GLU A 61 -10.91 -0.26 24.40
N HIS A 62 -10.79 -0.42 25.72
CA HIS A 62 -9.95 -1.45 26.33
C HIS A 62 -10.40 -2.87 25.98
N ARG A 63 -11.72 -3.13 25.98
CA ARG A 63 -12.27 -4.44 25.60
C ARG A 63 -11.95 -4.76 24.15
N ILE A 64 -12.17 -3.81 23.24
CA ILE A 64 -11.86 -3.94 21.82
C ILE A 64 -10.37 -4.23 21.62
N ALA A 65 -9.49 -3.49 22.31
CA ALA A 65 -8.05 -3.68 22.24
C ALA A 65 -7.59 -5.09 22.63
N SER A 66 -8.14 -5.65 23.71
CA SER A 66 -7.82 -7.01 24.15
C SER A 66 -8.24 -8.05 23.10
N LEU A 67 -9.45 -7.89 22.52
CA LEU A 67 -9.93 -8.78 21.46
C LEU A 67 -9.07 -8.71 20.20
N ILE A 68 -8.60 -7.51 19.84
CA ILE A 68 -7.69 -7.31 18.70
C ILE A 68 -6.35 -8.00 18.96
N GLU A 69 -5.78 -7.87 20.17
CA GLU A 69 -4.53 -8.52 20.53
C GLU A 69 -4.64 -10.05 20.42
N GLU A 70 -5.69 -10.64 20.98
CA GLU A 70 -5.95 -12.08 20.88
C GLU A 70 -6.12 -12.54 19.42
N ARG A 71 -6.89 -11.78 18.62
CA ARG A 71 -7.05 -12.04 17.18
C ARG A 71 -5.70 -12.00 16.47
N ASN A 72 -4.89 -10.98 16.73
CA ASN A 72 -3.62 -10.75 16.05
C ASN A 72 -2.58 -11.81 16.41
N GLN A 73 -2.57 -12.30 17.66
CA GLN A 73 -1.74 -13.43 18.06
C GLN A 73 -2.09 -14.70 17.27
N LYS A 74 -3.38 -14.99 17.08
CA LYS A 74 -3.84 -16.13 16.26
C LYS A 74 -3.44 -15.98 14.80
N ILE A 75 -3.65 -14.80 14.21
CA ILE A 75 -3.22 -14.48 12.84
C ILE A 75 -1.70 -14.70 12.70
N ASN A 76 -0.91 -14.13 13.60
CA ASN A 76 0.55 -14.24 13.56
C ASN A 76 1.03 -15.68 13.73
N LEU A 77 0.39 -16.47 14.60
CA LEU A 77 0.71 -17.89 14.76
C LEU A 77 0.44 -18.69 13.48
N ALA A 78 -0.73 -18.48 12.86
CA ALA A 78 -1.10 -19.12 11.61
C ALA A 78 -0.12 -18.75 10.48
N ARG A 79 0.16 -17.46 10.29
CA ARG A 79 1.11 -16.98 9.27
C ARG A 79 2.52 -17.50 9.49
N ARG A 80 3.00 -17.52 10.74
CA ARG A 80 4.29 -18.11 11.07
C ARG A 80 4.34 -19.59 10.69
N SER A 81 3.29 -20.35 11.01
CA SER A 81 3.21 -21.78 10.67
C SER A 81 3.24 -21.99 9.15
N GLU A 82 2.48 -21.20 8.38
CA GLU A 82 2.47 -21.24 6.91
C GLU A 82 3.84 -20.93 6.31
N ILE A 83 4.51 -19.88 6.80
CA ILE A 83 5.85 -19.48 6.35
C ILE A 83 6.85 -20.60 6.66
N MET A 84 6.85 -21.11 7.89
CA MET A 84 7.75 -22.19 8.33
C MET A 84 7.54 -23.47 7.52
N ALA A 85 6.30 -23.81 7.16
CA ALA A 85 5.99 -24.98 6.33
C ALA A 85 6.52 -24.86 4.88
N ARG A 86 6.77 -23.64 4.40
CA ARG A 86 7.37 -23.38 3.08
C ARG A 86 8.90 -23.42 3.12
N LEU A 87 9.53 -23.41 4.30
CA LEU A 87 10.98 -23.51 4.41
C LEU A 87 11.42 -24.95 4.16
N THR A 88 12.38 -25.12 3.24
CA THR A 88 13.00 -26.41 2.95
C THR A 88 14.41 -26.41 3.53
N GLU A 89 14.78 -27.49 4.21
CA GLU A 89 16.11 -27.65 4.79
C GLU A 89 17.21 -27.51 3.72
N GLY A 90 18.23 -26.69 4.00
CA GLY A 90 19.33 -26.38 3.07
C GLY A 90 18.99 -25.35 1.99
N GLU A 91 17.71 -24.97 1.85
CA GLU A 91 17.22 -23.93 0.95
C GLU A 91 16.48 -22.81 1.69
N GLU A 92 16.65 -22.65 3.01
CA GLU A 92 15.82 -21.73 3.80
C GLU A 92 15.97 -20.28 3.36
N ALA A 93 17.18 -19.85 2.98
CA ALA A 93 17.41 -18.50 2.48
C ALA A 93 16.63 -18.25 1.19
N GLN A 94 16.71 -19.18 0.23
CA GLN A 94 15.91 -19.12 -1.00
C GLN A 94 14.41 -19.28 -0.70
N ALA A 95 14.07 -20.03 0.36
CA ALA A 95 12.80 -20.16 1.09
C ALA A 95 12.14 -18.82 1.25
N LEU A 96 12.76 -18.11 2.16
CA LEU A 96 12.32 -16.87 2.71
C LEU A 96 12.39 -15.74 1.68
N GLU A 97 13.45 -15.68 0.88
CA GLU A 97 13.55 -14.75 -0.25
C GLU A 97 12.40 -14.97 -1.26
N GLY A 98 12.08 -16.23 -1.53
CA GLY A 98 10.98 -16.64 -2.40
C GLY A 98 9.59 -16.22 -1.92
N ILE A 99 9.38 -16.21 -0.60
CA ILE A 99 8.13 -15.71 0.00
C ILE A 99 8.00 -14.20 -0.23
N ILE A 100 9.10 -13.45 -0.18
CA ILE A 100 9.09 -11.99 -0.34
C ILE A 100 8.99 -11.58 -1.81
N ALA A 101 9.78 -12.19 -2.70
CA ALA A 101 9.96 -11.74 -4.09
C ALA A 101 9.72 -12.81 -5.16
N GLY A 102 9.16 -13.97 -4.79
CA GLY A 102 8.79 -15.05 -5.70
C GLY A 102 9.96 -15.99 -6.05
N ARG A 103 9.68 -17.20 -6.51
CA ARG A 103 10.66 -18.18 -6.99
C ARG A 103 10.46 -18.49 -8.46
N GLU A 104 11.58 -18.71 -9.14
CA GLU A 104 11.65 -19.12 -10.53
C GLU A 104 11.65 -20.65 -10.62
N ASN A 105 10.58 -21.27 -10.14
CA ASN A 105 10.37 -22.71 -10.30
C ASN A 105 8.89 -23.00 -10.56
N THR A 106 8.59 -24.29 -10.76
CA THR A 106 7.28 -24.79 -11.17
C THR A 106 6.40 -25.20 -9.99
N ARG A 107 6.89 -25.08 -8.74
CA ARG A 107 6.14 -25.48 -7.56
C ARG A 107 4.88 -24.63 -7.43
N ARG A 108 3.83 -25.23 -6.87
CA ARG A 108 2.59 -24.53 -6.56
C ARG A 108 2.88 -23.30 -5.69
N GLY A 109 2.35 -22.15 -6.10
CA GLY A 109 2.51 -20.89 -5.36
C GLY A 109 3.93 -20.32 -5.34
N ALA A 110 4.82 -20.80 -6.21
CA ALA A 110 6.19 -20.26 -6.32
C ALA A 110 6.22 -18.79 -6.72
N ALA A 111 5.29 -18.33 -7.55
CA ALA A 111 5.18 -16.93 -7.96
C ALA A 111 4.34 -16.08 -6.98
N LEU A 112 3.53 -16.72 -6.12
CA LEU A 112 2.79 -16.03 -5.04
C LEU A 112 3.74 -15.58 -3.93
N SER A 113 4.14 -14.32 -4.05
CA SER A 113 5.03 -13.63 -3.13
C SER A 113 4.41 -12.36 -2.61
N VAL A 114 4.96 -11.83 -1.51
CA VAL A 114 4.52 -10.53 -0.96
C VAL A 114 4.57 -9.44 -2.03
N ALA A 115 5.60 -9.42 -2.86
CA ALA A 115 5.71 -8.46 -3.96
C ALA A 115 4.60 -8.62 -5.01
N ALA A 116 4.35 -9.85 -5.49
CA ALA A 116 3.29 -10.11 -6.48
C ALA A 116 1.91 -9.74 -5.94
N THR A 117 1.60 -10.17 -4.71
CA THR A 117 0.35 -9.84 -4.01
C THR A 117 0.20 -8.34 -3.76
N THR A 118 1.28 -7.64 -3.47
CA THR A 118 1.27 -6.17 -3.31
C THR A 118 0.86 -5.48 -4.60
N HIS A 119 1.46 -5.84 -5.74
CA HIS A 119 1.09 -5.25 -7.02
C HIS A 119 -0.36 -5.59 -7.41
N ALA A 120 -0.79 -6.83 -7.15
CA ALA A 120 -2.16 -7.27 -7.38
C ALA A 120 -3.17 -6.44 -6.58
N LEU A 121 -3.00 -6.32 -5.26
CA LEU A 121 -3.93 -5.58 -4.41
C LEU A 121 -3.98 -4.09 -4.73
N VAL A 122 -2.83 -3.49 -5.09
CA VAL A 122 -2.81 -2.09 -5.56
C VAL A 122 -3.62 -1.96 -6.86
N ALA A 123 -3.47 -2.90 -7.81
CA ALA A 123 -4.23 -2.90 -9.06
C ALA A 123 -5.73 -3.12 -8.82
N ASP A 124 -6.11 -4.03 -7.90
CA ASP A 124 -7.50 -4.33 -7.51
C ASP A 124 -8.21 -3.15 -6.80
N VAL A 125 -7.45 -2.14 -6.36
CA VAL A 125 -7.97 -0.89 -5.80
C VAL A 125 -7.96 0.21 -6.86
N MET A 126 -6.82 0.43 -7.51
CA MET A 126 -6.63 1.56 -8.42
C MET A 126 -7.38 1.38 -9.75
N GLY A 127 -7.46 0.15 -10.25
CA GLY A 127 -8.16 -0.17 -11.50
C GLY A 127 -9.67 0.13 -11.42
N PRO A 128 -10.39 -0.47 -10.45
CA PRO A 128 -11.79 -0.16 -10.21
C PRO A 128 -12.07 1.32 -9.93
N LEU A 129 -11.20 2.00 -9.17
CA LEU A 129 -11.32 3.43 -8.93
C LEU A 129 -11.25 4.24 -10.23
N VAL A 130 -10.25 3.99 -11.07
CA VAL A 130 -10.13 4.65 -12.37
C VAL A 130 -11.34 4.34 -13.26
N THR A 131 -11.83 3.10 -13.21
CA THR A 131 -13.02 2.66 -13.96
C THR A 131 -14.27 3.41 -13.53
N ASP A 132 -14.49 3.57 -12.22
CA ASP A 132 -15.64 4.30 -11.67
C ASP A 132 -15.58 5.80 -12.01
N LEU A 133 -14.39 6.40 -11.90
CA LEU A 133 -14.17 7.80 -12.29
C LEU A 133 -14.40 8.02 -13.80
N ASP A 134 -14.01 7.08 -14.65
CA ASP A 134 -14.24 7.16 -16.09
C ASP A 134 -15.72 6.99 -16.45
N ARG A 135 -16.40 6.02 -15.83
CA ARG A 135 -17.84 5.77 -16.00
C ARG A 135 -18.67 6.99 -15.59
N ALA A 136 -18.25 7.70 -14.55
CA ALA A 136 -18.87 8.94 -14.09
C ALA A 136 -18.49 10.18 -14.94
N GLY A 137 -17.60 10.05 -15.94
CA GLY A 137 -17.10 11.17 -16.73
C GLY A 137 -16.16 12.12 -15.99
N LEU A 138 -15.71 11.74 -14.79
CA LEU A 138 -14.90 12.55 -13.87
C LEU A 138 -13.39 12.44 -14.14
N LEU A 139 -12.96 11.40 -14.86
CA LEU A 139 -11.53 11.11 -15.05
C LEU A 139 -10.75 12.31 -15.62
N LYS A 140 -11.31 13.00 -16.63
CA LYS A 140 -10.69 14.20 -17.21
C LYS A 140 -10.68 15.39 -16.23
N ALA A 141 -11.71 15.55 -15.42
CA ALA A 141 -11.79 16.63 -14.44
C ALA A 141 -10.73 16.44 -13.33
N VAL A 142 -10.65 15.22 -12.78
CA VAL A 142 -9.65 14.82 -11.79
C VAL A 142 -8.22 14.94 -12.37
N ALA A 143 -8.00 14.47 -13.61
CA ALA A 143 -6.69 14.56 -14.26
C ALA A 143 -6.23 15.98 -14.62
N ARG A 144 -7.14 16.97 -14.67
CA ARG A 144 -6.77 18.39 -14.90
C ARG A 144 -6.10 19.02 -13.68
N ARG A 145 -6.29 18.46 -12.48
CA ARG A 145 -5.70 18.96 -11.22
C ARG A 145 -6.00 20.44 -10.99
N ASN A 146 -7.26 20.82 -11.18
CA ASN A 146 -7.70 22.17 -10.88
C ASN A 146 -7.73 22.35 -9.36
N HIS A 147 -7.05 23.39 -8.86
CA HIS A 147 -6.89 23.61 -7.43
C HIS A 147 -8.23 23.77 -6.69
N ASP A 148 -9.17 24.52 -7.27
CA ASP A 148 -10.48 24.77 -6.66
C ASP A 148 -11.34 23.51 -6.68
N PHE A 149 -11.27 22.73 -7.75
CA PHE A 149 -11.93 21.43 -7.84
C PHE A 149 -11.40 20.44 -6.79
N ASP A 150 -10.07 20.38 -6.58
CA ASP A 150 -9.46 19.53 -5.55
C ASP A 150 -9.92 19.94 -4.14
N ARG A 151 -10.05 21.26 -3.88
CA ARG A 151 -10.58 21.78 -2.61
C ARG A 151 -12.06 21.44 -2.44
N ASP A 152 -12.85 21.56 -3.49
CA ASP A 152 -14.26 21.19 -3.45
C ASP A 152 -14.41 19.70 -3.12
N ILE A 153 -13.63 18.82 -3.76
CA ILE A 153 -13.61 17.38 -3.42
C ILE A 153 -13.29 17.18 -1.94
N ALA A 154 -12.28 17.88 -1.40
CA ALA A 154 -11.91 17.76 0.01
C ALA A 154 -13.06 18.17 0.95
N ARG A 155 -13.76 19.27 0.63
CA ARG A 155 -14.92 19.76 1.40
C ARG A 155 -16.12 18.82 1.31
N GLU A 156 -16.35 18.26 0.13
CA GLU A 156 -17.40 17.25 -0.07
C GLU A 156 -17.08 15.97 0.72
N MET A 157 -15.83 15.48 0.66
CA MET A 157 -15.37 14.34 1.46
C MET A 157 -15.52 14.58 2.97
N TRP A 158 -15.19 15.78 3.45
CA TRP A 158 -15.33 16.17 4.86
C TRP A 158 -16.77 16.01 5.36
N ARG A 159 -17.77 16.33 4.52
CA ARG A 159 -19.18 16.29 4.94
C ARG A 159 -19.91 14.98 4.63
N LEU A 160 -19.26 14.00 3.99
CA LEU A 160 -19.93 12.76 3.57
C LEU A 160 -20.65 12.05 4.72
N ASP A 161 -20.02 12.01 5.90
CA ASP A 161 -20.58 11.35 7.08
C ASP A 161 -21.56 12.26 7.86
N ASP A 162 -21.38 13.58 7.78
CA ASP A 162 -22.24 14.58 8.40
C ASP A 162 -22.38 15.81 7.48
N PRO A 163 -23.49 15.88 6.71
CA PRO A 163 -23.74 17.01 5.82
C PRO A 163 -23.87 18.36 6.52
N ALA A 164 -24.14 18.40 7.84
CA ALA A 164 -24.25 19.64 8.59
C ALA A 164 -22.88 20.23 9.00
N SER A 165 -21.81 19.42 8.93
CA SER A 165 -20.45 19.81 9.33
C SER A 165 -19.76 20.84 8.42
N GLY A 166 -20.37 21.19 7.29
CA GLY A 166 -19.83 22.20 6.39
C GLY A 166 -20.79 22.56 5.24
N THR A 167 -20.57 23.72 4.63
CA THR A 167 -21.42 24.21 3.53
C THR A 167 -21.23 23.37 2.26
N ALA A 168 -22.34 23.08 1.57
CA ALA A 168 -22.35 22.52 0.22
C ALA A 168 -21.49 23.34 -0.75
N THR A 169 -20.60 22.68 -1.51
CA THR A 169 -19.79 23.40 -2.51
C THR A 169 -20.63 23.86 -3.70
N GLY A 170 -21.78 23.21 -3.93
CA GLY A 170 -22.59 23.37 -5.14
C GLY A 170 -21.98 22.70 -6.38
N ASN A 171 -20.83 22.04 -6.23
CA ASN A 171 -20.11 21.38 -7.31
C ASN A 171 -20.47 19.88 -7.37
N GLU A 172 -21.45 19.57 -8.21
CA GLU A 172 -21.96 18.20 -8.36
C GLU A 172 -20.88 17.19 -8.81
N LEU A 173 -19.93 17.62 -9.64
CA LEU A 173 -18.82 16.77 -10.06
C LEU A 173 -17.86 16.47 -8.90
N ALA A 174 -17.63 17.45 -8.02
CA ALA A 174 -16.79 17.26 -6.84
C ALA A 174 -17.45 16.33 -5.82
N ARG A 175 -18.77 16.46 -5.64
CA ARG A 175 -19.58 15.59 -4.77
C ARG A 175 -19.50 14.14 -5.24
N GLN A 176 -19.74 13.88 -6.53
CA GLN A 176 -19.63 12.53 -7.09
C GLN A 176 -18.22 11.96 -7.00
N ALA A 177 -17.18 12.79 -7.23
CA ALA A 177 -15.79 12.37 -7.06
C ALA A 177 -15.48 12.00 -5.60
N ALA A 178 -15.96 12.78 -4.64
CA ALA A 178 -15.80 12.51 -3.21
C ALA A 178 -16.43 11.17 -2.81
N GLU A 179 -17.65 10.88 -3.28
CA GLU A 179 -18.34 9.60 -3.02
C GLU A 179 -17.57 8.40 -3.57
N ILE A 180 -17.07 8.50 -4.80
CA ILE A 180 -16.28 7.43 -5.43
C ILE A 180 -14.98 7.22 -4.63
N LEU A 181 -14.24 8.30 -4.32
CA LEU A 181 -12.98 8.21 -3.59
C LEU A 181 -13.18 7.62 -2.20
N HIS A 182 -14.19 8.06 -1.46
CA HIS A 182 -14.50 7.56 -0.12
C HIS A 182 -14.86 6.08 -0.13
N ARG A 183 -15.67 5.63 -1.10
CA ARG A 183 -16.02 4.20 -1.27
C ARG A 183 -14.77 3.32 -1.43
N HIS A 184 -13.81 3.76 -2.24
CA HIS A 184 -12.56 3.02 -2.46
C HIS A 184 -11.62 3.11 -1.23
N GLN A 185 -11.59 4.24 -0.52
CA GLN A 185 -10.87 4.34 0.77
C GLN A 185 -11.44 3.38 1.81
N GLU A 186 -12.76 3.27 1.93
CA GLU A 186 -13.42 2.32 2.83
C GLU A 186 -13.12 0.87 2.46
N LYS A 187 -13.08 0.55 1.15
CA LYS A 187 -12.64 -0.76 0.67
C LYS A 187 -11.21 -1.08 1.14
N VAL A 188 -10.28 -0.13 1.00
CA VAL A 188 -8.89 -0.29 1.46
C VAL A 188 -8.78 -0.42 2.98
N ARG A 189 -9.60 0.33 3.73
CA ARG A 189 -9.67 0.21 5.20
C ARG A 189 -10.13 -1.18 5.62
N ALA A 190 -11.20 -1.68 5.00
CA ALA A 190 -11.72 -3.03 5.24
C ALA A 190 -10.68 -4.11 4.94
N MET A 191 -9.97 -4.01 3.81
CA MET A 191 -8.87 -4.94 3.46
C MET A 191 -7.75 -4.96 4.51
N GLN A 192 -7.35 -3.80 5.02
CA GLN A 192 -6.33 -3.73 6.07
C GLN A 192 -6.84 -4.37 7.37
N ASN A 193 -8.09 -4.11 7.74
CA ASN A 193 -8.69 -4.68 8.95
C ASN A 193 -8.86 -6.20 8.87
N GLU A 194 -9.25 -6.73 7.71
CA GLU A 194 -9.29 -8.16 7.41
C GLU A 194 -7.90 -8.80 7.58
N ALA A 195 -6.85 -8.13 7.08
CA ALA A 195 -5.47 -8.58 7.19
C ALA A 195 -4.87 -8.50 8.62
N GLY A 196 -5.61 -7.94 9.59
CA GLY A 196 -5.23 -7.88 11.01
C GLY A 196 -4.88 -6.48 11.52
N ALA A 197 -5.09 -5.43 10.73
CA ALA A 197 -5.12 -4.08 11.26
C ALA A 197 -6.40 -3.81 12.07
N TRP A 198 -6.39 -2.70 12.79
CA TRP A 198 -7.58 -2.13 13.41
C TRP A 198 -7.62 -0.63 13.12
N ILE A 199 -8.39 -0.28 12.10
CA ILE A 199 -8.61 1.07 11.61
C ILE A 199 -10.11 1.32 11.72
N GLY A 200 -10.49 2.21 12.63
CA GLY A 200 -11.85 2.68 12.84
C GLY A 200 -12.36 3.53 11.68
N LYS A 201 -13.64 3.89 11.75
CA LYS A 201 -14.19 4.93 10.87
C LYS A 201 -13.96 6.27 11.54
N GLN A 202 -13.47 7.21 10.77
CA GLN A 202 -13.21 8.55 11.25
C GLN A 202 -14.22 9.53 10.65
N GLU A 203 -14.84 10.34 11.51
CA GLU A 203 -15.65 11.48 11.08
C GLU A 203 -14.81 12.46 10.27
N HIS A 204 -15.39 12.99 9.20
CA HIS A 204 -14.77 13.99 8.35
C HIS A 204 -13.44 13.53 7.71
N TYR A 205 -13.37 12.25 7.36
CA TYR A 205 -12.17 11.68 6.78
C TYR A 205 -11.97 12.12 5.32
N ILE A 206 -10.97 12.98 5.08
CA ILE A 206 -10.49 13.30 3.72
C ILE A 206 -9.43 12.29 3.26
N THR A 207 -8.29 12.25 3.94
CA THR A 207 -7.20 11.29 3.66
C THR A 207 -6.24 11.22 4.83
N ARG A 208 -5.36 10.22 4.86
CA ARG A 208 -4.23 10.20 5.78
C ARG A 208 -3.40 11.47 5.56
N GLN A 209 -3.22 12.25 6.61
CA GLN A 209 -2.43 13.48 6.58
C GLN A 209 -1.01 13.17 6.08
N SER A 210 -0.56 13.94 5.09
CA SER A 210 0.81 13.93 4.62
C SER A 210 1.55 15.13 5.22
N HIS A 211 2.84 14.96 5.50
CA HIS A 211 3.65 15.98 6.16
C HIS A 211 4.97 16.15 5.41
N ASP A 212 5.22 17.34 4.88
CA ASP A 212 6.52 17.69 4.34
C ASP A 212 7.44 18.03 5.51
N MET A 213 8.25 17.04 5.90
CA MET A 213 9.25 17.15 6.96
C MET A 213 10.06 18.44 6.87
N TRP A 214 10.42 18.88 5.66
CA TRP A 214 11.29 20.01 5.49
C TRP A 214 10.57 21.35 5.64
N LYS A 215 9.31 21.44 5.21
CA LYS A 215 8.49 22.62 5.47
C LYS A 215 8.22 22.80 6.96
N ILE A 216 8.02 21.68 7.67
CA ILE A 216 7.78 21.67 9.12
C ILE A 216 9.07 21.95 9.90
N ARG A 217 10.19 21.35 9.50
CA ARG A 217 11.49 21.52 10.17
C ARG A 217 11.99 22.96 10.09
N GLY A 218 11.88 23.60 8.93
CA GLY A 218 12.56 24.88 8.69
C GLY A 218 14.06 24.75 8.94
N ASN A 219 14.61 25.57 9.84
CA ASN A 219 15.99 25.46 10.32
C ASN A 219 16.16 24.50 11.51
N GLY A 220 15.06 24.00 12.07
CA GLY A 220 15.02 23.08 13.21
C GLY A 220 15.13 23.80 14.57
N GLY A 221 14.98 25.13 14.59
CA GLY A 221 15.08 25.94 15.80
C GLY A 221 13.77 26.08 16.57
N GLU A 222 13.85 26.67 17.75
CA GLU A 222 12.68 27.00 18.58
C GLU A 222 11.68 27.93 17.87
N GLU A 223 12.18 28.85 17.04
CA GLU A 223 11.36 29.75 16.23
C GLU A 223 10.52 29.00 15.20
N ASP A 224 11.07 27.96 14.56
CA ASP A 224 10.36 27.13 13.58
C ASP A 224 9.24 26.33 14.26
N TYR A 225 9.52 25.77 15.44
CA TYR A 225 8.51 25.09 16.25
C TYR A 225 7.37 26.03 16.64
N ARG A 226 7.68 27.23 17.16
CA ARG A 226 6.65 28.21 17.55
C ARG A 226 5.81 28.65 16.34
N ALA A 227 6.45 28.92 15.20
CA ALA A 227 5.75 29.27 13.97
C ALA A 227 4.80 28.14 13.51
N TRP A 228 5.25 26.88 13.56
CA TRP A 228 4.42 25.73 13.26
C TRP A 228 3.26 25.61 14.26
N ARG A 229 3.54 25.60 15.57
CA ARG A 229 2.53 25.50 16.63
C ARG A 229 1.46 26.58 16.50
N ASP A 230 1.86 27.84 16.38
CA ASP A 230 0.95 28.99 16.34
C ASP A 230 0.10 28.99 15.06
N SER A 231 0.61 28.41 13.96
CA SER A 231 -0.14 28.26 12.73
C SER A 231 -1.21 27.16 12.78
N ILE A 232 -0.98 26.09 13.56
CA ILE A 232 -1.88 24.94 13.61
C ILE A 232 -2.84 24.97 14.80
N LEU A 233 -2.43 25.48 15.95
CA LEU A 233 -3.22 25.39 17.18
C LEU A 233 -4.65 25.96 17.02
N PRO A 234 -4.86 27.11 16.34
CA PRO A 234 -6.21 27.63 16.10
C PRO A 234 -7.07 26.74 15.18
N LYS A 235 -6.43 25.88 14.38
CA LYS A 235 -7.05 24.99 13.38
C LYS A 235 -7.44 23.65 13.97
N LEU A 236 -6.89 23.29 15.12
CA LEU A 236 -7.11 22.00 15.77
C LEU A 236 -8.41 21.99 16.55
N ASP A 237 -9.17 20.92 16.36
CA ASP A 237 -10.33 20.56 17.17
C ASP A 237 -9.86 20.13 18.56
N PRO A 238 -10.52 20.55 19.66
CA PRO A 238 -10.18 20.14 21.02
C PRO A 238 -10.03 18.62 21.20
N ARG A 239 -10.75 17.82 20.41
CA ARG A 239 -10.66 16.35 20.39
C ARG A 239 -9.24 15.83 20.12
N THR A 240 -8.37 16.66 19.53
CA THR A 240 -6.94 16.37 19.35
C THR A 240 -6.24 16.02 20.67
N PHE A 241 -6.67 16.63 21.78
CA PHE A 241 -6.00 16.52 23.08
C PHE A 241 -6.71 15.60 24.08
N ASP A 242 -7.84 14.98 23.68
CA ASP A 242 -8.61 14.10 24.57
C ASP A 242 -7.82 12.89 25.08
N ARG A 243 -6.78 12.50 24.34
CA ARG A 243 -5.99 11.27 24.55
C ARG A 243 -4.57 11.54 25.04
N LEU A 244 -4.27 12.74 25.52
CA LEU A 244 -3.00 12.99 26.20
C LEU A 244 -2.89 12.13 27.45
N ASP A 245 -1.67 11.82 27.90
CA ASP A 245 -1.45 11.17 29.20
C ASP A 245 -1.71 12.17 30.33
N ALA A 246 -1.90 11.69 31.57
CA ALA A 246 -2.21 12.53 32.74
C ALA A 246 -1.27 13.73 32.87
N ASP A 247 0.03 13.49 32.70
CA ASP A 247 1.09 14.47 32.92
C ASP A 247 1.56 15.17 31.63
N THR A 248 0.98 14.82 30.48
CA THR A 248 1.37 15.37 29.19
C THR A 248 0.59 16.65 28.89
N SER A 249 1.27 17.79 28.86
CA SER A 249 0.68 19.05 28.44
C SER A 249 0.48 19.12 26.92
N GLU A 250 -0.47 19.93 26.45
CA GLU A 250 -0.66 20.18 25.02
C GLU A 250 0.62 20.69 24.35
N GLU A 251 1.36 21.58 25.03
CA GLU A 251 2.65 22.10 24.57
C GLU A 251 3.70 20.99 24.42
N HIS A 252 3.78 20.05 25.37
CA HIS A 252 4.68 18.90 25.26
C HIS A 252 4.28 18.03 24.07
N TYR A 253 2.99 17.75 23.91
CA TYR A 253 2.47 16.93 22.82
C TYR A 253 2.75 17.52 21.45
N LEU A 254 2.49 18.83 21.28
CA LEU A 254 2.74 19.54 20.02
C LEU A 254 4.24 19.58 19.72
N ARG A 255 5.09 19.81 20.72
CA ARG A 255 6.55 19.76 20.55
C ARG A 255 7.04 18.39 20.12
N ALA A 256 6.58 17.34 20.79
CA ALA A 256 6.96 15.98 20.43
C ALA A 256 6.46 15.66 19.01
N THR A 257 5.21 16.01 18.69
CA THR A 257 4.64 15.85 17.34
C THR A 257 5.49 16.57 16.30
N TRP A 258 5.87 17.82 16.55
CA TRP A 258 6.76 18.58 15.66
C TRP A 258 8.12 17.89 15.51
N GLN A 259 8.76 17.43 16.58
CA GLN A 259 10.06 16.74 16.51
C GLN A 259 9.99 15.47 15.65
N ALA A 260 8.92 14.69 15.76
CA ALA A 260 8.73 13.51 14.93
C ALA A 260 8.50 13.87 13.45
N LEU A 261 7.61 14.84 13.18
CA LEU A 261 7.34 15.30 11.82
C LEU A 261 8.56 15.96 11.18
N ALA A 262 9.29 16.77 11.94
CA ALA A 262 10.49 17.49 11.51
C ALA A 262 11.69 16.55 11.36
N SER A 263 11.82 15.47 12.12
CA SER A 263 12.93 14.53 11.98
C SER A 263 12.76 13.57 10.80
N GLY A 264 11.53 13.40 10.28
CA GLY A 264 11.22 12.46 9.19
C GLY A 264 11.32 11.00 9.59
N VAL A 265 11.70 10.76 10.84
CA VAL A 265 11.45 9.51 11.49
C VAL A 265 9.95 9.50 11.71
N HIS A 266 9.21 8.78 10.88
CA HIS A 266 7.82 8.42 11.14
C HIS A 266 7.69 7.46 12.36
N GLU A 267 8.69 7.45 13.26
CA GLU A 267 8.52 7.14 14.66
C GLU A 267 7.91 8.39 15.27
N SER A 268 6.58 8.43 15.20
CA SER A 268 5.79 9.48 15.81
C SER A 268 6.23 9.67 17.27
N ALA A 269 6.06 10.89 17.74
CA ALA A 269 5.94 11.16 19.17
C ALA A 269 4.77 10.42 19.84
N ASN A 270 4.03 9.57 19.13
CA ASN A 270 2.84 8.88 19.59
C ASN A 270 2.66 7.47 18.99
N GLY A 271 3.72 6.68 18.86
CA GLY A 271 3.62 5.28 18.42
C GLY A 271 4.12 5.00 17.00
N SER A 272 5.32 4.42 16.99
CA SER A 272 6.08 3.88 15.88
C SER A 272 5.29 3.11 14.82
N ASP A 273 5.80 3.22 13.58
CA ASP A 273 5.71 2.32 12.42
C ASP A 273 4.61 1.25 12.45
N TRP A 274 3.76 1.17 11.42
CA TRP A 274 2.78 0.08 11.28
C TRP A 274 3.46 -1.30 11.25
N LEU A 275 4.78 -1.35 10.97
CA LEU A 275 5.64 -2.53 11.09
C LEU A 275 6.04 -2.86 12.54
N SER A 276 5.75 -2.01 13.51
CA SER A 276 5.94 -2.30 14.93
C SER A 276 4.61 -2.82 15.48
N GLY A 277 4.46 -4.13 15.60
CA GLY A 277 3.22 -4.76 16.08
C GLY A 277 2.83 -4.35 17.50
N PHE A 278 1.62 -4.73 17.87
CA PHE A 278 1.05 -4.60 19.21
C PHE A 278 1.95 -5.25 20.28
N ARG A 279 2.12 -4.57 21.42
CA ARG A 279 2.85 -5.10 22.59
C ARG A 279 1.97 -4.94 23.83
N GLY A 280 1.10 -5.91 24.07
CA GLY A 280 0.21 -5.93 25.23
C GLY A 280 -1.06 -5.07 25.06
N PRO A 281 -2.09 -5.32 25.89
CA PRO A 281 -3.43 -4.75 25.72
C PRO A 281 -3.49 -3.23 25.89
N ALA A 282 -2.63 -2.65 26.74
CA ALA A 282 -2.55 -1.19 26.91
C ALA A 282 -2.02 -0.48 25.65
N ASN A 283 -0.94 -0.99 25.03
CA ASN A 283 -0.41 -0.43 23.78
C ASN A 283 -1.33 -0.71 22.58
N ALA A 284 -2.13 -1.77 22.63
CA ALA A 284 -3.17 -2.05 21.65
C ALA A 284 -4.35 -1.11 21.76
N ALA A 285 -4.79 -0.76 22.97
CA ALA A 285 -5.83 0.25 23.20
C ALA A 285 -5.33 1.62 22.78
N ARG A 286 -4.09 1.95 23.17
CA ARG A 286 -3.42 3.20 22.78
C ARG A 286 -3.37 3.32 21.27
N ARG A 287 -2.90 2.32 20.53
CA ARG A 287 -2.87 2.35 19.05
C ARG A 287 -4.23 2.27 18.38
N ALA A 288 -5.17 1.50 18.91
CA ALA A 288 -6.55 1.46 18.41
C ALA A 288 -7.25 2.83 18.51
N SER A 289 -6.81 3.67 19.44
CA SER A 289 -7.31 5.03 19.67
C SER A 289 -6.53 6.13 18.92
N GLN A 290 -5.42 5.80 18.24
CA GLN A 290 -4.47 6.74 17.60
C GLN A 290 -4.86 7.13 16.16
N GLU A 291 -6.16 7.16 15.85
CA GLU A 291 -6.65 7.67 14.56
C GLU A 291 -6.44 9.19 14.45
N ARG A 292 -5.22 9.54 13.99
CA ARG A 292 -4.64 10.88 13.80
C ARG A 292 -4.29 11.61 15.09
N SER A 293 -3.04 12.05 15.17
CA SER A 293 -2.54 12.93 16.23
C SER A 293 -3.02 14.38 16.07
N LEU A 294 -3.60 14.77 14.92
CA LEU A 294 -4.09 16.13 14.67
C LEU A 294 -5.49 16.06 14.07
N ILE A 295 -6.50 16.50 14.82
CA ILE A 295 -7.89 16.60 14.36
C ILE A 295 -8.16 18.07 14.04
N PHE A 296 -8.67 18.36 12.85
CA PHE A 296 -8.95 19.74 12.43
C PHE A 296 -10.41 20.10 12.69
N ARG A 297 -10.69 21.39 12.88
CA ARG A 297 -12.06 21.90 13.14
C ARG A 297 -12.94 21.88 11.89
N SER A 298 -12.35 22.07 10.72
CA SER A 298 -13.07 22.20 9.46
C SER A 298 -12.25 21.70 8.27
N ALA A 299 -12.94 21.47 7.15
CA ALA A 299 -12.31 21.14 5.88
C ALA A 299 -11.32 22.24 5.43
N ASP A 300 -11.66 23.51 5.62
CA ASP A 300 -10.80 24.64 5.21
C ASP A 300 -9.57 24.77 6.10
N ASP A 301 -9.68 24.43 7.39
CA ASP A 301 -8.54 24.35 8.30
C ASP A 301 -7.57 23.22 7.93
N TRP A 302 -8.12 22.05 7.60
CA TRP A 302 -7.34 20.93 7.08
C TRP A 302 -6.65 21.30 5.75
N LEU A 303 -7.37 21.95 4.83
CA LEU A 303 -6.83 22.39 3.55
C LEU A 303 -5.72 23.42 3.72
N ALA A 304 -5.90 24.41 4.60
CA ALA A 304 -4.89 25.41 4.91
C ALA A 304 -3.62 24.77 5.49
N TYR A 305 -3.78 23.79 6.40
CA TYR A 305 -2.65 23.03 6.91
C TYR A 305 -1.94 22.23 5.82
N ASN A 306 -2.69 21.52 4.97
CA ASN A 306 -2.12 20.70 3.90
C ASN A 306 -1.40 21.55 2.84
N GLU A 307 -1.89 22.75 2.54
CA GLU A 307 -1.22 23.70 1.65
C GLU A 307 0.15 24.13 2.21
N GLN A 308 0.20 24.47 3.49
CA GLN A 308 1.40 24.95 4.15
C GLN A 308 2.41 23.84 4.46
N PHE A 309 1.96 22.71 5.01
CA PHE A 309 2.83 21.66 5.57
C PHE A 309 2.62 20.28 4.95
N GLY A 310 1.65 20.11 4.06
CA GLY A 310 1.38 18.84 3.38
C GLY A 310 2.30 18.58 2.19
N GLN A 311 2.23 17.33 1.72
CA GLN A 311 2.90 16.87 0.49
C GLN A 311 1.87 16.69 -0.64
N GLY A 312 2.13 17.31 -1.80
CA GLY A 312 1.26 17.18 -2.98
C GLY A 312 -0.10 17.88 -2.84
N ASN A 313 -1.00 17.65 -3.79
CA ASN A 313 -2.39 18.09 -3.69
C ASN A 313 -3.24 17.07 -2.91
N VAL A 314 -4.52 17.40 -2.67
CA VAL A 314 -5.44 16.52 -1.93
C VAL A 314 -5.60 15.16 -2.62
N LEU A 315 -5.82 15.17 -3.94
CA LEU A 315 -5.98 13.95 -4.73
C LEU A 315 -4.72 13.09 -4.71
N ASP A 316 -3.52 13.68 -4.79
CA ASP A 316 -2.24 12.96 -4.61
C ASP A 316 -2.26 12.21 -3.28
N SER A 317 -2.64 12.89 -2.20
CA SER A 317 -2.65 12.32 -0.84
C SER A 317 -3.72 11.23 -0.68
N VAL A 318 -4.91 11.39 -1.26
CA VAL A 318 -5.98 10.39 -1.29
C VAL A 318 -5.52 9.11 -2.01
N MET A 319 -5.01 9.26 -3.24
CA MET A 319 -4.57 8.14 -4.07
C MET A 319 -3.41 7.38 -3.42
N GLN A 320 -2.40 8.09 -2.92
CA GLN A 320 -1.29 7.46 -2.22
C GLN A 320 -1.70 6.80 -0.90
N GLY A 321 -2.69 7.36 -0.20
CA GLY A 321 -3.27 6.74 0.99
C GLY A 321 -3.85 5.37 0.68
N MET A 322 -4.61 5.27 -0.42
CA MET A 322 -5.16 4.00 -0.90
C MET A 322 -4.07 3.01 -1.37
N GLU A 323 -3.07 3.47 -2.12
CA GLU A 323 -1.95 2.63 -2.56
C GLU A 323 -1.19 2.05 -1.36
N ARG A 324 -0.84 2.89 -0.38
CA ARG A 324 -0.16 2.46 0.84
C ARG A 324 -1.02 1.50 1.64
N GLY A 325 -2.31 1.77 1.79
CA GLY A 325 -3.21 0.88 2.52
C GLY A 325 -3.35 -0.49 1.86
N ALA A 326 -3.44 -0.54 0.53
CA ALA A 326 -3.48 -1.79 -0.23
C ALA A 326 -2.16 -2.58 -0.10
N ARG A 327 -1.01 -1.90 -0.18
CA ARG A 327 0.32 -2.50 0.07
C ARG A 327 0.42 -3.05 1.50
N ASN A 328 0.02 -2.27 2.50
CA ASN A 328 0.03 -2.72 3.89
C ASN A 328 -0.83 -3.98 4.07
N ALA A 329 -2.05 -3.99 3.51
CA ALA A 329 -2.92 -5.17 3.55
C ALA A 329 -2.26 -6.39 2.90
N ALA A 330 -1.63 -6.24 1.72
CA ALA A 330 -0.93 -7.32 1.03
C ALA A 330 0.21 -7.92 1.86
N VAL A 331 1.01 -7.06 2.48
CA VAL A 331 2.11 -7.48 3.33
C VAL A 331 1.58 -8.20 4.57
N MET A 332 0.57 -7.63 5.25
CA MET A 332 -0.02 -8.24 6.45
C MET A 332 -0.70 -9.59 6.17
N ARG A 333 -1.34 -9.74 5.01
CA ARG A 333 -1.94 -11.01 4.57
C ARG A 333 -0.92 -12.16 4.50
N THR A 334 0.35 -11.86 4.25
CA THR A 334 1.39 -12.90 4.14
C THR A 334 2.26 -13.01 5.40
N LEU A 335 2.71 -11.87 5.95
CA LEU A 335 3.67 -11.81 7.04
C LEU A 335 3.02 -11.55 8.42
N GLY A 336 1.69 -11.48 8.49
CA GLY A 336 0.97 -11.20 9.72
C GLY A 336 0.94 -9.72 10.09
N THR A 337 0.42 -9.42 11.27
CA THR A 337 0.12 -8.05 11.72
C THR A 337 1.36 -7.24 12.08
N ASN A 338 2.52 -7.90 12.18
CA ASN A 338 3.83 -7.28 12.33
C ASN A 338 4.81 -7.89 11.32
N PRO A 339 4.83 -7.39 10.08
CA PRO A 339 5.57 -8.04 9.01
C PRO A 339 7.08 -8.12 9.23
N ARG A 340 7.68 -7.02 9.71
CA ARG A 340 9.13 -6.96 9.92
C ARG A 340 9.56 -7.88 11.05
N ALA A 341 8.89 -7.83 12.19
CA ALA A 341 9.24 -8.73 13.29
C ALA A 341 8.93 -10.20 12.98
N MET A 342 7.86 -10.49 12.23
CA MET A 342 7.59 -11.86 11.76
C MET A 342 8.74 -12.36 10.89
N PHE A 343 9.15 -11.56 9.90
CA PHE A 343 10.24 -11.90 9.01
C PHE A 343 11.55 -12.13 9.78
N ASP A 344 11.93 -11.18 10.64
CA ASP A 344 13.15 -11.27 11.44
C ASP A 344 13.12 -12.49 12.37
N HIS A 345 11.98 -12.77 12.99
CA HIS A 345 11.80 -13.94 13.86
C HIS A 345 11.94 -15.26 13.10
N VAL A 346 11.31 -15.39 11.93
CA VAL A 346 11.44 -16.58 11.09
C VAL A 346 12.88 -16.74 10.58
N ALA A 347 13.53 -15.65 10.16
CA ALA A 347 14.93 -15.66 9.77
C ALA A 347 15.83 -16.14 10.91
N ASP A 348 15.60 -15.66 12.14
CA ASP A 348 16.37 -16.07 13.32
C ASP A 348 16.17 -17.56 13.66
N LEU A 349 14.94 -18.07 13.56
CA LEU A 349 14.67 -19.50 13.73
C LEU A 349 15.38 -20.34 12.64
N ALA A 350 15.35 -19.88 11.39
CA ALA A 350 16.06 -20.56 10.29
C ALA A 350 17.59 -20.51 10.48
N ILE A 351 18.13 -19.39 10.98
CA ILE A 351 19.55 -19.24 11.31
C ILE A 351 19.94 -20.20 12.43
N ALA A 352 19.13 -20.29 13.50
CA ALA A 352 19.38 -21.22 14.60
C ALA A 352 19.43 -22.67 14.10
N LYS A 353 18.42 -23.10 13.33
CA LYS A 353 18.39 -24.44 12.72
C LYS A 353 19.60 -24.68 11.81
N ALA A 354 20.01 -23.70 11.00
CA ALA A 354 21.19 -23.84 10.14
C ALA A 354 22.49 -23.95 10.94
N LYS A 355 22.61 -23.25 12.07
CA LYS A 355 23.75 -23.39 13.00
C LYS A 355 23.81 -24.78 13.63
N ASP A 356 22.68 -25.33 14.06
CA ASP A 356 22.63 -26.68 14.65
C ASP A 356 23.13 -27.75 13.66
N ARG A 357 22.97 -27.49 12.35
CA ARG A 357 23.46 -28.33 11.25
C ARG A 357 24.89 -28.02 10.80
N ASN A 358 25.56 -27.04 11.41
CA ASN A 358 26.85 -26.48 10.95
C ASN A 358 26.83 -25.96 9.50
N ASP A 359 25.66 -25.56 8.97
CA ASP A 359 25.51 -24.99 7.63
C ASP A 359 25.71 -23.46 7.66
N PHE A 360 26.97 -23.05 7.89
CA PHE A 360 27.34 -21.63 7.98
C PHE A 360 27.09 -20.86 6.68
N LYS A 361 27.11 -21.54 5.53
CA LYS A 361 26.78 -20.94 4.24
C LYS A 361 25.33 -20.46 4.20
N THR A 362 24.40 -21.27 4.72
CA THR A 362 22.99 -20.87 4.83
C THR A 362 22.79 -19.81 5.91
N VAL A 363 23.52 -19.87 7.02
CA VAL A 363 23.53 -18.81 8.05
C VAL A 363 23.90 -17.46 7.45
N ASP A 364 24.99 -17.39 6.68
CA ASP A 364 25.46 -16.13 6.08
C ASP A 364 24.45 -15.57 5.06
N LYS A 365 23.84 -16.45 4.25
CA LYS A 365 22.77 -16.04 3.32
C LYS A 365 21.54 -15.51 4.04
N LEU A 366 21.11 -16.17 5.12
CA LEU A 366 19.95 -15.73 5.90
C LEU A 366 20.21 -14.39 6.60
N ARG A 367 21.42 -14.17 7.12
CA ARG A 367 21.83 -12.87 7.67
C ARG A 367 21.83 -11.79 6.60
N ALA A 368 22.44 -12.05 5.44
CA ALA A 368 22.45 -11.12 4.33
C ALA A 368 21.04 -10.77 3.83
N LEU A 369 20.13 -11.74 3.83
CA LEU A 369 18.72 -11.53 3.50
C LEU A 369 18.01 -10.69 4.57
N LYS A 370 18.24 -10.97 5.85
CA LYS A 370 17.68 -10.24 7.01
C LYS A 370 18.11 -8.78 7.07
N ASP A 371 19.39 -8.54 6.84
CA ASP A 371 20.00 -7.21 6.91
C ASP A 371 19.93 -6.46 5.57
N GLY A 372 19.42 -7.12 4.51
CA GLY A 372 19.30 -6.58 3.17
C GLY A 372 18.07 -5.71 2.95
N ALA A 373 18.06 -4.98 1.83
CA ALA A 373 16.98 -4.04 1.50
C ALA A 373 15.71 -4.70 0.94
N LEU A 374 15.68 -6.02 0.75
CA LEU A 374 14.59 -6.67 0.01
C LEU A 374 13.23 -6.54 0.73
N VAL A 375 13.20 -6.77 2.03
CA VAL A 375 11.98 -6.61 2.83
C VAL A 375 11.56 -5.15 2.85
N ASP A 376 12.51 -4.22 2.99
CA ASP A 376 12.22 -2.78 3.00
C ASP A 376 11.61 -2.32 1.66
N VAL A 377 12.17 -2.76 0.52
CA VAL A 377 11.61 -2.53 -0.82
C VAL A 377 10.17 -3.01 -0.94
N VAL A 378 9.90 -4.25 -0.52
CA VAL A 378 8.58 -4.86 -0.71
C VAL A 378 7.55 -4.30 0.27
N THR A 379 7.95 -4.01 1.50
CA THR A 379 7.10 -3.36 2.51
C THR A 379 6.91 -1.87 2.24
N GLY A 380 7.68 -1.28 1.33
CA GLY A 380 7.62 0.15 1.00
C GLY A 380 8.22 1.03 2.09
N ARG A 381 9.12 0.49 2.92
CA ARG A 381 9.86 1.27 3.92
C ARG A 381 10.88 2.13 3.18
N ALA A 382 10.68 3.44 3.23
CA ALA A 382 11.56 4.36 2.53
C ALA A 382 12.89 4.53 3.28
N ALA A 383 14.04 4.39 2.61
CA ALA A 383 15.31 4.88 3.12
C ALA A 383 15.31 6.42 3.13
N ALA A 384 15.34 7.02 4.31
CA ALA A 384 15.44 8.47 4.44
C ALA A 384 16.84 8.94 4.02
N PRO A 385 16.98 9.90 3.09
CA PRO A 385 18.27 10.43 2.70
C PRO A 385 18.92 11.19 3.86
N GLN A 386 20.21 10.95 4.08
CA GLN A 386 21.01 11.58 5.16
C GLN A 386 21.13 13.11 5.01
N ASN A 387 21.05 13.65 3.77
CA ASN A 387 21.21 15.09 3.51
C ASN A 387 20.29 15.59 2.38
N LYS A 388 19.41 16.57 2.68
CA LYS A 388 18.45 17.16 1.74
C LYS A 388 19.11 17.80 0.52
N THR A 389 20.11 18.63 0.74
CA THR A 389 20.66 19.51 -0.29
C THR A 389 21.37 18.68 -1.33
N ILE A 390 22.18 17.72 -0.88
CA ILE A 390 22.87 16.76 -1.73
C ILE A 390 21.87 15.85 -2.45
N ALA A 391 20.84 15.35 -1.75
CA ALA A 391 19.79 14.55 -2.37
C ALA A 391 18.96 15.31 -3.41
N SER A 392 18.63 16.59 -3.15
CA SER A 392 17.84 17.43 -4.05
C SER A 392 18.61 17.80 -5.31
N ILE A 393 19.90 18.15 -5.18
CA ILE A 393 20.78 18.41 -6.33
C ILE A 393 20.97 17.12 -7.13
N GLY A 394 21.24 16.00 -6.46
CA GLY A 394 21.37 14.69 -7.11
C GLY A 394 20.11 14.29 -7.86
N ALA A 395 18.93 14.47 -7.26
CA ALA A 395 17.64 14.21 -7.89
C ALA A 395 17.41 15.10 -9.11
N TYR A 396 17.75 16.39 -9.02
CA TYR A 396 17.68 17.32 -10.15
C TYR A 396 18.60 16.89 -11.29
N LEU A 397 19.87 16.60 -11.00
CA LEU A 397 20.85 16.14 -11.98
C LEU A 397 20.42 14.83 -12.64
N ARG A 398 19.91 13.85 -11.86
CA ARG A 398 19.38 12.59 -12.40
C ARG A 398 18.22 12.82 -13.35
N SER A 399 17.26 13.66 -12.98
CA SER A 399 16.13 13.99 -13.84
C SER A 399 16.53 14.77 -15.08
N TYR A 400 17.50 15.68 -14.97
CA TYR A 400 18.07 16.36 -16.13
C TYR A 400 18.73 15.35 -17.07
N GLN A 401 19.56 14.44 -16.54
CA GLN A 401 20.19 13.37 -17.31
C GLN A 401 19.16 12.45 -17.97
N ALA A 402 18.07 12.10 -17.27
CA ALA A 402 16.97 11.32 -17.81
C ALA A 402 16.34 12.04 -19.02
N ILE A 403 16.03 13.32 -18.92
CA ILE A 403 15.49 14.10 -20.03
C ILE A 403 16.49 14.17 -21.19
N THR A 404 17.76 14.49 -20.93
CA THR A 404 18.74 14.73 -22.01
C THR A 404 19.20 13.46 -22.70
N LYS A 405 19.27 12.32 -21.98
CA LYS A 405 19.82 11.06 -22.51
C LYS A 405 18.74 10.08 -22.97
N LEU A 406 17.50 10.22 -22.50
CA LEU A 406 16.40 9.32 -22.89
C LEU A 406 15.59 9.84 -24.08
N GLY A 407 16.04 10.88 -24.79
CA GLY A 407 15.37 11.45 -25.97
C GLY A 407 15.14 10.49 -27.13
N GLY A 408 15.93 9.41 -27.23
CA GLY A 408 15.80 8.37 -28.27
C GLY A 408 15.23 7.03 -27.79
N VAL A 409 14.71 6.94 -26.55
CA VAL A 409 14.47 5.64 -25.88
C VAL A 409 13.31 4.83 -26.44
N VAL A 410 12.34 5.45 -27.10
CA VAL A 410 11.23 4.71 -27.72
C VAL A 410 11.71 3.74 -28.81
N LEU A 411 12.83 4.05 -29.49
CA LEU A 411 13.42 3.11 -30.45
C LEU A 411 14.16 1.95 -29.76
N SER A 412 14.64 2.16 -28.53
CA SER A 412 15.34 1.13 -27.74
C SER A 412 14.40 0.19 -26.96
N SER A 413 13.09 0.47 -26.90
CA SER A 413 12.08 -0.40 -26.27
C SER A 413 11.47 -1.45 -27.24
N LEU A 414 11.97 -1.54 -28.47
CA LEU A 414 11.59 -2.62 -29.40
C LEU A 414 11.86 -4.05 -28.86
N PRO A 415 12.90 -4.32 -28.07
CA PRO A 415 13.09 -5.61 -27.40
C PRO A 415 11.91 -6.03 -26.50
N ASP A 416 11.12 -5.08 -25.99
CA ASP A 416 9.97 -5.36 -25.13
C ASP A 416 8.86 -6.13 -25.88
N ILE A 417 8.80 -6.01 -27.21
CA ILE A 417 7.89 -6.81 -28.05
C ILE A 417 8.28 -8.29 -28.00
N ALA A 418 9.58 -8.59 -28.07
CA ALA A 418 10.07 -9.97 -28.02
C ALA A 418 9.85 -10.59 -26.63
N VAL A 419 10.07 -9.83 -25.56
CA VAL A 419 9.80 -10.28 -24.19
C VAL A 419 8.30 -10.48 -23.96
N THR A 420 7.46 -9.54 -24.42
CA THR A 420 5.99 -9.67 -24.37
C THR A 420 5.52 -10.93 -25.11
N ALA A 421 6.07 -11.20 -26.30
CA ALA A 421 5.77 -12.41 -27.06
C ALA A 421 6.27 -13.69 -26.36
N SER A 422 7.43 -13.62 -25.68
CA SER A 422 7.94 -14.71 -24.84
C SER A 422 6.96 -15.03 -23.71
N VAL A 423 6.53 -14.02 -22.94
CA VAL A 423 5.54 -14.20 -21.86
C VAL A 423 4.23 -14.76 -22.37
N ALA A 424 3.74 -14.29 -23.52
CA ALA A 424 2.53 -14.82 -24.15
C ALA A 424 2.67 -16.33 -24.46
N ARG A 425 3.82 -16.74 -25.02
CA ARG A 425 4.16 -18.14 -25.27
C ARG A 425 4.27 -18.96 -23.98
N HIS A 426 4.78 -18.38 -22.89
CA HIS A 426 4.79 -19.01 -21.56
C HIS A 426 3.38 -19.22 -21.00
N ASN A 427 2.38 -18.49 -21.52
CA ASN A 427 0.96 -18.68 -21.17
C ASN A 427 0.20 -19.49 -22.23
N GLY A 428 0.90 -20.19 -23.13
CA GLY A 428 0.29 -21.07 -24.12
C GLY A 428 -0.39 -20.34 -25.29
N ILE A 429 -0.06 -19.06 -25.52
CA ILE A 429 -0.56 -18.30 -26.66
C ILE A 429 0.35 -18.57 -27.88
N PRO A 430 -0.21 -18.88 -29.06
CA PRO A 430 0.56 -19.07 -30.29
C PRO A 430 1.47 -17.88 -30.64
N LEU A 431 2.65 -18.17 -31.20
CA LEU A 431 3.70 -17.17 -31.45
C LEU A 431 3.28 -16.07 -32.44
N LEU A 432 2.66 -16.45 -33.57
CA LEU A 432 2.21 -15.50 -34.59
C LEU A 432 1.10 -14.58 -34.04
N GLU A 433 0.15 -15.15 -33.29
CA GLU A 433 -0.90 -14.41 -32.58
C GLU A 433 -0.27 -13.43 -31.57
N SER A 434 0.73 -13.87 -30.81
CA SER A 434 1.44 -13.06 -29.81
C SER A 434 2.12 -11.85 -30.44
N TYR A 435 2.84 -12.03 -31.55
CA TYR A 435 3.50 -10.93 -32.28
C TYR A 435 2.50 -9.98 -32.93
N MET A 436 1.46 -10.51 -33.58
CA MET A 436 0.42 -9.66 -34.20
C MET A 436 -0.36 -8.86 -33.16
N ASN A 437 -0.67 -9.44 -32.00
CA ASN A 437 -1.38 -8.75 -30.93
C ASN A 437 -0.49 -7.70 -30.26
N ALA A 438 0.79 -8.00 -30.01
CA ALA A 438 1.76 -7.03 -29.50
C ALA A 438 1.93 -5.84 -30.46
N LEU A 439 2.04 -6.08 -31.76
CA LEU A 439 2.12 -5.02 -32.77
C LEU A 439 0.83 -4.22 -32.90
N LYS A 440 -0.34 -4.87 -32.91
CA LYS A 440 -1.64 -4.19 -32.87
C LYS A 440 -1.80 -3.36 -31.61
N SER A 441 -1.16 -3.78 -30.52
CA SER A 441 -1.37 -3.14 -29.22
C SER A 441 -0.87 -1.70 -29.16
N VAL A 442 0.13 -1.36 -29.96
CA VAL A 442 0.77 -0.04 -29.99
C VAL A 442 0.23 0.88 -31.08
N VAL A 443 -0.73 0.42 -31.88
CA VAL A 443 -1.36 1.22 -32.93
C VAL A 443 -2.22 2.34 -32.31
N PRO A 444 -2.04 3.62 -32.70
CA PRO A 444 -2.78 4.76 -32.18
C PRO A 444 -4.31 4.56 -32.15
N GLY A 445 -4.92 4.81 -30.99
CA GLY A 445 -6.35 4.60 -30.76
C GLY A 445 -7.30 5.52 -31.55
N THR A 446 -6.77 6.56 -32.19
CA THR A 446 -7.52 7.39 -33.15
C THR A 446 -7.91 6.62 -34.43
N LEU A 447 -7.27 5.46 -34.67
CA LEU A 447 -7.46 4.66 -35.89
C LEU A 447 -8.29 3.38 -35.66
N SER A 448 -8.72 3.06 -34.43
CA SER A 448 -9.47 1.84 -34.12
C SER A 448 -10.42 1.95 -32.93
N LYS A 449 -11.68 1.52 -33.11
CA LYS A 449 -12.65 1.35 -32.01
C LYS A 449 -12.16 0.32 -30.96
N GLY A 450 -11.33 -0.65 -31.36
CA GLY A 450 -10.83 -1.70 -30.47
C GLY A 450 -9.92 -1.18 -29.34
N THR A 451 -9.20 -0.07 -29.54
CA THR A 451 -8.30 0.48 -28.52
C THR A 451 -9.05 1.04 -27.31
N ARG A 452 -10.25 1.61 -27.51
CA ARG A 452 -11.08 2.08 -26.38
C ARG A 452 -11.60 0.92 -25.53
N ASN A 453 -12.09 -0.14 -26.18
CA ASN A 453 -12.60 -1.33 -25.52
C ASN A 453 -11.50 -2.04 -24.72
N ARG A 454 -10.30 -2.14 -25.30
CA ARG A 454 -9.13 -2.69 -24.62
C ARG A 454 -8.75 -1.91 -23.37
N ARG A 455 -8.69 -0.58 -23.46
CA ARG A 455 -8.36 0.28 -22.31
C ARG A 455 -9.37 0.09 -21.17
N GLN A 456 -10.65 -0.02 -21.49
CA GLN A 456 -11.70 -0.30 -20.50
C GLN A 456 -11.48 -1.66 -19.81
N ILE A 457 -11.13 -2.70 -20.57
CA ILE A 457 -10.78 -4.02 -20.02
C ILE A 457 -9.54 -3.94 -19.12
N ALA A 458 -8.50 -3.26 -19.58
CA ALA A 458 -7.25 -3.10 -18.84
C ALA A 458 -7.44 -2.31 -17.53
N HIS A 459 -8.25 -1.25 -17.54
CA HIS A 459 -8.61 -0.50 -16.34
C HIS A 459 -9.30 -1.39 -15.29
N MET A 460 -10.18 -2.31 -15.68
CA MET A 460 -10.82 -3.24 -14.75
C MET A 460 -9.83 -4.19 -14.04
N MET A 461 -8.65 -4.38 -14.62
CA MET A 461 -7.57 -5.17 -14.04
C MET A 461 -6.47 -4.32 -13.39
N GLY A 462 -6.60 -2.99 -13.40
CA GLY A 462 -5.54 -2.07 -12.99
C GLY A 462 -4.28 -2.14 -13.84
N VAL A 463 -4.38 -2.61 -15.08
CA VAL A 463 -3.26 -2.74 -16.03
C VAL A 463 -3.20 -1.51 -16.94
N GLY A 464 -1.98 -1.00 -17.21
CA GLY A 464 -1.78 0.12 -18.14
C GLY A 464 -2.38 1.45 -17.66
N ILE A 465 -2.77 1.54 -16.38
CA ILE A 465 -3.30 2.77 -15.79
C ILE A 465 -2.18 3.74 -15.35
N ASP A 466 -0.91 3.45 -15.64
CA ASP A 466 0.22 4.28 -15.22
C ASP A 466 0.19 5.68 -15.82
N GLY A 467 -0.22 5.79 -17.10
CA GLY A 467 -0.64 7.03 -17.76
C GLY A 467 -1.64 7.84 -16.97
N THR A 468 -2.76 7.19 -16.69
CA THR A 468 -3.92 7.77 -16.04
C THR A 468 -3.60 8.19 -14.60
N LEU A 469 -3.01 7.28 -13.82
CA LEU A 469 -2.52 7.56 -12.48
C LEU A 469 -1.47 8.67 -12.55
N GLY A 470 -0.50 8.64 -13.46
CA GLY A 470 0.46 9.73 -13.60
C GLY A 470 -0.19 11.09 -13.89
N ALA A 471 -1.29 11.15 -14.63
CA ALA A 471 -2.01 12.40 -14.87
C ALA A 471 -2.75 12.89 -13.62
N ILE A 472 -3.25 11.98 -12.79
CA ILE A 472 -4.00 12.28 -11.56
C ILE A 472 -3.05 12.58 -10.40
N MET A 473 -2.07 11.70 -10.20
CA MET A 473 -1.06 11.76 -9.16
C MET A 473 0.33 12.10 -9.72
N THR A 474 1.02 13.04 -9.07
CA THR A 474 2.46 13.17 -9.22
C THR A 474 3.10 11.96 -8.55
N ARG A 475 3.40 10.90 -9.33
CA ARG A 475 4.15 9.74 -8.81
C ARG A 475 5.49 10.23 -8.27
N PHE A 476 5.58 10.32 -6.95
CA PHE A 476 6.84 10.38 -6.25
C PHE A 476 7.56 9.08 -6.60
N HIS A 477 8.51 9.17 -7.53
CA HIS A 477 9.40 8.05 -7.79
C HIS A 477 10.04 7.73 -6.45
N GLY A 478 9.88 6.46 -6.02
CA GLY A 478 10.30 6.00 -4.71
C GLY A 478 11.70 6.51 -4.38
N GLU A 479 11.82 7.13 -3.20
CA GLU A 479 13.03 7.73 -2.64
C GLU A 479 13.86 8.57 -3.62
N ASP A 480 13.78 9.89 -3.47
CA ASP A 480 14.65 10.86 -4.17
C ASP A 480 14.33 11.14 -5.66
N GLY A 481 13.05 11.13 -6.06
CA GLY A 481 12.61 11.89 -7.25
C GLY A 481 12.59 13.39 -6.96
N PRO A 482 12.98 14.30 -7.89
CA PRO A 482 13.01 15.72 -7.57
C PRO A 482 11.59 16.24 -7.31
N LEU A 483 11.42 16.84 -6.14
CA LEU A 483 10.14 17.41 -5.72
C LEU A 483 9.76 18.59 -6.62
N GLY A 484 8.44 18.77 -6.81
CA GLY A 484 7.89 19.96 -7.46
C GLY A 484 8.01 19.98 -8.99
N LYS A 485 8.45 21.11 -9.54
CA LYS A 485 8.34 21.42 -10.98
C LYS A 485 9.14 20.46 -11.88
N MET A 486 10.28 19.95 -11.42
CA MET A 486 11.15 19.07 -12.23
C MET A 486 10.54 17.69 -12.49
N GLY A 487 9.89 17.09 -11.49
CA GLY A 487 9.14 15.83 -11.68
C GLY A 487 8.04 15.98 -12.74
N ARG A 488 7.35 17.14 -12.76
CA ARG A 488 6.37 17.46 -13.82
C ARG A 488 7.02 17.59 -15.19
N THR A 489 8.22 18.16 -15.29
CA THR A 489 8.97 18.27 -16.56
C THR A 489 9.37 16.90 -17.09
N VAL A 490 9.88 16.01 -16.23
CA VAL A 490 10.21 14.62 -16.61
C VAL A 490 8.97 13.90 -17.13
N GLN A 491 7.86 14.02 -16.41
CA GLN A 491 6.61 13.38 -16.81
C GLN A 491 6.06 13.96 -18.12
N PHE A 492 6.12 15.27 -18.30
CA PHE A 492 5.75 15.93 -19.56
C PHE A 492 6.64 15.46 -20.72
N PHE A 493 7.94 15.34 -20.50
CA PHE A 493 8.88 14.82 -21.49
C PHE A 493 8.57 13.37 -21.89
N HIS A 494 8.28 12.48 -20.94
CA HIS A 494 7.86 11.10 -21.24
C HIS A 494 6.52 11.00 -21.96
N ARG A 495 5.63 11.98 -21.75
CA ARG A 495 4.39 12.09 -22.53
C ARG A 495 4.68 12.57 -23.95
N LEU A 496 5.53 13.59 -24.09
CA LEU A 496 5.91 14.15 -25.39
C LEU A 496 6.65 13.15 -26.27
N ASN A 497 7.57 12.38 -25.69
CA ASN A 497 8.35 11.41 -26.46
C ASN A 497 7.56 10.13 -26.80
N GLY A 498 6.33 9.97 -26.30
CA GLY A 498 5.44 8.84 -26.60
C GLY A 498 5.73 7.56 -25.83
N LEU A 499 6.77 7.53 -24.97
CA LEU A 499 7.15 6.32 -24.22
C LEU A 499 6.05 5.89 -23.24
N GLN A 500 5.39 6.86 -22.59
CA GLN A 500 4.29 6.56 -21.68
C GLN A 500 3.12 5.91 -22.41
N TYR A 501 2.74 6.45 -23.58
CA TYR A 501 1.70 5.86 -24.42
C TYR A 501 2.08 4.44 -24.88
N TRP A 502 3.31 4.27 -25.37
CA TRP A 502 3.83 2.97 -25.80
C TRP A 502 3.76 1.93 -24.68
N THR A 503 4.23 2.29 -23.48
CA THR A 503 4.25 1.41 -22.30
C THR A 503 2.84 1.03 -21.86
N ASP A 504 1.95 2.02 -21.70
CA ASP A 504 0.56 1.76 -21.32
C ASP A 504 -0.13 0.86 -22.35
N ALA A 505 0.06 1.14 -23.64
CA ALA A 505 -0.56 0.40 -24.73
C ALA A 505 -0.10 -1.07 -24.79
N MET A 506 1.19 -1.33 -24.54
CA MET A 506 1.74 -2.68 -24.42
C MET A 506 1.19 -3.42 -23.20
N LYS A 507 1.13 -2.76 -22.04
CA LYS A 507 0.53 -3.32 -20.81
C LYS A 507 -0.93 -3.69 -21.02
N GLU A 508 -1.73 -2.75 -21.52
CA GLU A 508 -3.14 -2.97 -21.88
C GLU A 508 -3.27 -4.16 -22.84
N GLY A 509 -2.44 -4.21 -23.89
CA GLY A 509 -2.38 -5.30 -24.87
C GLY A 509 -2.14 -6.67 -24.25
N LEU A 510 -1.07 -6.79 -23.47
CA LEU A 510 -0.68 -8.04 -22.82
C LEU A 510 -1.74 -8.47 -21.79
N GLY A 511 -2.25 -7.57 -20.95
CA GLY A 511 -3.29 -7.88 -19.97
C GLY A 511 -4.59 -8.38 -20.62
N THR A 512 -5.08 -7.70 -21.67
CA THR A 512 -6.27 -8.14 -22.42
C THR A 512 -6.02 -9.49 -23.10
N MET A 513 -4.85 -9.70 -23.69
CA MET A 513 -4.50 -10.98 -24.31
C MET A 513 -4.45 -12.13 -23.30
N LEU A 514 -3.88 -11.92 -22.11
CA LEU A 514 -3.81 -12.94 -21.06
C LEU A 514 -5.21 -13.35 -20.58
N THR A 515 -6.08 -12.38 -20.29
CA THR A 515 -7.45 -12.67 -19.83
C THR A 515 -8.34 -13.24 -20.91
N HIS A 516 -8.13 -12.83 -22.17
CA HIS A 516 -8.78 -13.48 -23.31
C HIS A 516 -8.33 -14.93 -23.43
N ASN A 517 -7.03 -15.20 -23.26
CA ASN A 517 -6.50 -16.56 -23.31
C ASN A 517 -7.08 -17.45 -22.21
N LEU A 518 -7.38 -16.90 -21.03
CA LEU A 518 -8.14 -17.61 -20.00
C LEU A 518 -9.59 -17.86 -20.45
N GLY A 519 -10.29 -16.83 -20.93
CA GLY A 519 -11.69 -16.93 -21.39
C GLY A 519 -11.90 -17.93 -22.51
N ARG A 520 -11.05 -17.93 -23.54
CA ARG A 520 -11.14 -18.90 -24.66
C ARG A 520 -10.87 -20.35 -24.25
N ASN A 521 -10.18 -20.57 -23.13
CA ASN A 521 -9.92 -21.90 -22.58
C ASN A 521 -10.91 -22.31 -21.48
N ALA A 522 -11.89 -21.46 -21.13
CA ALA A 522 -12.86 -21.72 -20.06
C ALA A 522 -13.72 -22.99 -20.30
N GLY A 523 -13.84 -23.44 -21.54
CA GLY A 523 -14.51 -24.71 -21.87
C GLY A 523 -13.70 -25.98 -21.53
N LYS A 524 -12.43 -25.84 -21.11
CA LYS A 524 -11.52 -26.97 -20.86
C LYS A 524 -11.29 -27.21 -19.38
N ASP A 525 -11.16 -28.47 -19.01
CA ASP A 525 -10.67 -28.87 -17.69
C ASP A 525 -9.18 -28.52 -17.52
N PHE A 526 -8.73 -28.40 -16.28
CA PHE A 526 -7.36 -27.98 -15.96
C PHE A 526 -6.29 -28.89 -16.61
N SER A 527 -6.55 -30.20 -16.66
CA SER A 527 -5.67 -31.18 -17.30
C SER A 527 -5.60 -31.03 -18.83
N ALA A 528 -6.64 -30.49 -19.46
CA ALA A 528 -6.74 -30.25 -20.89
C ALA A 528 -6.19 -28.87 -21.32
N LEU A 529 -5.78 -28.02 -20.37
CA LEU A 529 -5.07 -26.78 -20.67
C LEU A 529 -3.70 -27.06 -21.29
N HIS A 530 -3.23 -26.10 -22.09
CA HIS A 530 -1.86 -26.14 -22.63
C HIS A 530 -0.86 -26.29 -21.46
N PRO A 531 0.15 -27.19 -21.53
CA PRO A 531 1.04 -27.47 -20.40
C PRO A 531 1.68 -26.23 -19.78
N LYS A 532 2.07 -25.26 -20.62
CA LYS A 532 2.63 -23.98 -20.18
C LYS A 532 1.63 -23.10 -19.44
N LEU A 533 0.38 -23.01 -19.92
CA LEU A 533 -0.67 -22.28 -19.22
C LEU A 533 -0.95 -22.92 -17.86
N ARG A 534 -1.05 -24.25 -17.82
CA ARG A 534 -1.24 -25.02 -16.58
C ARG A 534 -0.11 -24.74 -15.58
N GLN A 535 1.14 -24.79 -16.04
CA GLN A 535 2.33 -24.49 -15.24
C GLN A 535 2.31 -23.05 -14.71
N SER A 536 1.99 -22.06 -15.55
CA SER A 536 1.85 -20.67 -15.12
C SER A 536 0.78 -20.52 -14.05
N LEU A 537 -0.41 -21.07 -14.24
CA LEU A 537 -1.49 -21.03 -13.26
C LEU A 537 -1.09 -21.69 -11.92
N THR A 538 -0.48 -22.88 -11.97
CA THR A 538 0.03 -23.57 -10.77
C THR A 538 1.05 -22.72 -10.00
N ARG A 539 1.95 -22.00 -10.69
CA ARG A 539 2.91 -21.09 -10.03
C ARG A 539 2.22 -19.99 -9.23
N TYR A 540 1.02 -19.57 -9.61
CA TYR A 540 0.17 -18.64 -8.85
C TYR A 540 -0.84 -19.34 -7.95
N GLY A 541 -0.66 -20.64 -7.66
CA GLY A 541 -1.51 -21.40 -6.76
C GLY A 541 -2.92 -21.68 -7.30
N ILE A 542 -3.12 -21.55 -8.61
CA ILE A 542 -4.36 -21.89 -9.31
C ILE A 542 -4.20 -23.30 -9.88
N ASP A 543 -4.79 -24.28 -9.21
CA ASP A 543 -4.84 -25.67 -9.69
C ASP A 543 -6.27 -25.99 -10.16
N ALA A 544 -6.61 -27.28 -10.27
CA ALA A 544 -7.89 -27.73 -10.81
C ALA A 544 -9.12 -27.16 -10.07
N ALA A 545 -9.07 -27.06 -8.74
CA ALA A 545 -10.18 -26.54 -7.94
C ALA A 545 -10.39 -25.04 -8.22
N GLU A 546 -9.34 -24.23 -8.11
CA GLU A 546 -9.39 -22.80 -8.41
C GLU A 546 -9.80 -22.54 -9.87
N TRP A 547 -9.24 -23.29 -10.81
CA TRP A 547 -9.57 -23.17 -12.23
C TRP A 547 -11.04 -23.45 -12.52
N ASN A 548 -11.62 -24.46 -11.85
CA ASN A 548 -13.03 -24.82 -12.05
C ASN A 548 -13.98 -23.69 -11.63
N VAL A 549 -13.66 -22.95 -10.57
CA VAL A 549 -14.41 -21.75 -10.17
C VAL A 549 -14.17 -20.61 -11.17
N LEU A 550 -12.91 -20.34 -11.51
CA LEU A 550 -12.54 -19.25 -12.43
C LEU A 550 -13.16 -19.39 -13.81
N ARG A 551 -13.16 -20.59 -14.40
CA ARG A 551 -13.73 -20.80 -15.73
C ARG A 551 -15.24 -20.53 -15.77
N GLY A 552 -15.94 -20.61 -14.64
CA GLY A 552 -17.34 -20.26 -14.51
C GLY A 552 -17.62 -18.75 -14.61
N THR A 553 -16.61 -17.91 -14.37
CA THR A 553 -16.74 -16.45 -14.47
C THR A 553 -16.41 -15.90 -15.87
N ALA A 554 -16.17 -16.77 -16.85
CA ALA A 554 -15.86 -16.35 -18.20
C ALA A 554 -17.07 -15.63 -18.82
N LYS A 555 -16.87 -14.39 -19.28
CA LYS A 555 -17.92 -13.55 -19.88
C LYS A 555 -17.40 -12.80 -21.08
N GLU A 556 -18.31 -12.45 -21.99
CA GLU A 556 -18.00 -11.57 -23.11
C GLU A 556 -17.76 -10.15 -22.60
N ALA A 557 -16.63 -9.55 -22.98
CA ALA A 557 -16.28 -8.19 -22.62
C ALA A 557 -16.67 -7.20 -23.74
N VAL A 558 -16.42 -5.91 -23.51
CA VAL A 558 -16.78 -4.82 -24.46
C VAL A 558 -16.12 -4.93 -25.84
N ASP A 559 -15.07 -5.75 -25.99
CA ASP A 559 -14.41 -6.02 -27.26
C ASP A 559 -15.02 -7.21 -28.04
N GLY A 560 -16.07 -7.85 -27.51
CA GLY A 560 -16.76 -8.99 -28.10
C GLY A 560 -16.06 -10.33 -27.89
N ASN A 561 -14.99 -10.37 -27.09
CA ASN A 561 -14.27 -11.60 -26.79
C ASN A 561 -14.62 -12.13 -25.40
N MET A 562 -14.43 -13.43 -25.17
CA MET A 562 -14.54 -14.03 -23.85
C MET A 562 -13.30 -13.73 -23.00
N HIS A 563 -13.51 -13.25 -21.78
CA HIS A 563 -12.47 -12.96 -20.78
C HIS A 563 -12.80 -13.57 -19.42
N ILE A 564 -11.75 -13.85 -18.64
CA ILE A 564 -11.85 -14.02 -17.18
C ILE A 564 -11.18 -12.81 -16.54
N LEU A 565 -11.96 -12.00 -15.82
CA LEU A 565 -11.51 -10.75 -15.21
C LEU A 565 -11.62 -10.82 -13.68
N PRO A 566 -10.67 -10.25 -12.92
CA PRO A 566 -10.74 -10.22 -11.45
C PRO A 566 -12.02 -9.63 -10.90
N ALA A 567 -12.54 -8.56 -11.52
CA ALA A 567 -13.77 -7.90 -11.09
C ALA A 567 -15.02 -8.80 -11.18
N GLU A 568 -15.02 -9.83 -12.02
CA GLU A 568 -16.17 -10.75 -12.14
C GLU A 568 -16.27 -11.73 -10.97
N LEU A 569 -15.20 -11.87 -10.17
CA LEU A 569 -15.20 -12.73 -9.00
C LEU A 569 -16.07 -12.16 -7.87
N ASP A 570 -16.36 -10.85 -7.86
CA ASP A 570 -17.29 -10.23 -6.91
C ASP A 570 -18.72 -10.78 -7.08
N HIS A 571 -19.05 -11.35 -8.24
CA HIS A 571 -20.37 -11.92 -8.54
C HIS A 571 -20.51 -13.42 -8.24
N LEU A 572 -19.44 -14.11 -7.79
CA LEU A 572 -19.54 -15.53 -7.43
C LEU A 572 -20.48 -15.72 -6.23
N THR A 573 -21.31 -16.75 -6.27
CA THR A 573 -22.16 -17.12 -5.14
C THR A 573 -21.38 -17.92 -4.10
N GLU A 574 -21.95 -18.10 -2.90
CA GLU A 574 -21.38 -19.01 -1.91
C GLU A 574 -21.26 -20.44 -2.45
N ASP A 575 -22.24 -20.89 -3.25
CA ASP A 575 -22.26 -22.20 -3.87
C ASP A 575 -21.08 -22.41 -4.83
N ASP A 576 -20.73 -21.39 -5.61
CA ASP A 576 -19.59 -21.45 -6.53
C ASP A 576 -18.25 -21.61 -5.79
N LEU A 577 -18.17 -21.09 -4.56
CA LEU A 577 -16.95 -21.05 -3.75
C LEU A 577 -16.78 -22.29 -2.86
N LYS A 578 -17.83 -23.09 -2.65
CA LYS A 578 -17.79 -24.34 -1.86
C LYS A 578 -16.57 -25.23 -2.15
N PRO A 579 -16.14 -25.43 -3.42
CA PRO A 579 -14.97 -26.28 -3.72
C PRO A 579 -13.65 -25.74 -3.19
N LEU A 580 -13.58 -24.46 -2.81
CA LEU A 580 -12.37 -23.79 -2.33
C LEU A 580 -12.33 -23.66 -0.80
N LEU A 581 -13.45 -23.93 -0.12
CA LEU A 581 -13.53 -23.83 1.32
C LEU A 581 -12.60 -24.83 2.02
N ARG A 582 -12.06 -24.39 3.15
CA ARG A 582 -11.25 -25.16 4.09
C ARG A 582 -11.80 -24.87 5.49
N ASP A 583 -11.49 -25.71 6.48
CA ASP A 583 -12.07 -25.66 7.84
C ASP A 583 -11.99 -24.28 8.55
N ASN A 584 -11.12 -23.37 8.09
CA ASN A 584 -10.85 -22.08 8.73
C ASN A 584 -10.94 -20.87 7.78
N ILE A 585 -11.63 -20.97 6.64
CA ILE A 585 -11.86 -19.80 5.77
C ILE A 585 -13.34 -19.59 5.45
N THR A 586 -13.74 -18.34 5.43
CA THR A 586 -15.07 -17.89 4.99
C THR A 586 -15.16 -17.85 3.47
N HIS A 587 -16.38 -17.76 2.92
CA HIS A 587 -16.59 -17.55 1.48
C HIS A 587 -15.89 -16.28 0.97
N ASP A 588 -15.93 -15.19 1.74
CA ASP A 588 -15.27 -13.93 1.38
C ASP A 588 -13.75 -14.08 1.35
N GLU A 589 -13.16 -14.77 2.32
CA GLU A 589 -11.72 -15.07 2.31
C GLU A 589 -11.33 -15.95 1.12
N ALA A 590 -12.14 -16.95 0.77
CA ALA A 590 -11.92 -17.81 -0.39
C ALA A 590 -11.98 -17.02 -1.71
N ARG A 591 -12.96 -16.12 -1.84
CA ARG A 591 -13.10 -15.19 -2.98
C ARG A 591 -11.89 -14.26 -3.07
N ASN A 592 -11.50 -13.65 -1.96
CA ASN A 592 -10.37 -12.73 -1.88
C ASN A 592 -9.04 -13.43 -2.20
N GLU A 593 -8.84 -14.67 -1.75
CA GLU A 593 -7.68 -15.49 -2.10
C GLU A 593 -7.67 -15.79 -3.61
N LEU A 594 -8.81 -16.19 -4.18
CA LEU A 594 -8.93 -16.49 -5.61
C LEU A 594 -8.67 -15.25 -6.49
N GLN A 595 -9.26 -14.11 -6.11
CA GLN A 595 -9.03 -12.84 -6.78
C GLN A 595 -7.57 -12.43 -6.70
N SER A 596 -6.96 -12.51 -5.51
CA SER A 596 -5.55 -12.18 -5.33
C SER A 596 -4.63 -13.07 -6.18
N LYS A 597 -4.93 -14.38 -6.30
CA LYS A 597 -4.18 -15.30 -7.18
C LYS A 597 -4.30 -14.90 -8.65
N LEU A 598 -5.53 -14.64 -9.13
CA LEU A 598 -5.78 -14.25 -10.51
C LEU A 598 -5.14 -12.90 -10.85
N SER A 599 -5.31 -11.88 -10.00
CA SER A 599 -4.70 -10.57 -10.17
C SER A 599 -3.18 -10.64 -10.09
N SER A 600 -2.60 -11.45 -9.19
CA SER A 600 -1.15 -11.69 -9.15
C SER A 600 -0.64 -12.32 -10.44
N TYR A 601 -1.35 -13.31 -10.99
CA TYR A 601 -1.02 -13.89 -12.29
C TYR A 601 -1.02 -12.84 -13.40
N ILE A 602 -2.10 -12.06 -13.54
CA ILE A 602 -2.22 -11.07 -14.62
C ILE A 602 -1.15 -9.98 -14.48
N ILE A 603 -1.05 -9.36 -13.30
CA ILE A 603 -0.16 -8.22 -13.07
C ILE A 603 1.30 -8.62 -13.18
N ASP A 604 1.71 -9.72 -12.56
CA ASP A 604 3.13 -10.09 -12.57
C ASP A 604 3.57 -10.55 -13.97
N GLN A 605 2.71 -11.23 -14.73
CA GLN A 605 2.98 -11.53 -16.15
C GLN A 605 3.07 -10.28 -17.02
N VAL A 606 2.21 -9.27 -16.79
CA VAL A 606 2.32 -7.99 -17.50
C VAL A 606 3.63 -7.28 -17.17
N ARG A 607 4.01 -7.23 -15.88
CA ARG A 607 5.26 -6.60 -15.44
C ARG A 607 6.49 -7.31 -15.98
N GLU A 608 6.46 -8.64 -16.02
CA GLU A 608 7.50 -9.49 -16.63
C GLU A 608 7.64 -9.19 -18.13
N GLY A 609 6.51 -9.12 -18.86
CA GLY A 609 6.48 -8.77 -20.27
C GLY A 609 7.04 -7.38 -20.59
N MET A 610 6.98 -6.48 -19.60
CA MET A 610 7.49 -5.11 -19.70
C MET A 610 8.90 -4.91 -19.18
N THR A 611 9.57 -5.98 -18.76
CA THR A 611 10.90 -5.91 -18.14
C THR A 611 10.96 -4.85 -17.04
N GLU A 612 9.88 -4.75 -16.25
CA GLU A 612 9.90 -3.90 -15.07
C GLU A 612 10.95 -4.40 -14.07
N ILE A 613 11.57 -3.45 -13.37
CA ILE A 613 12.56 -3.77 -12.34
C ILE A 613 11.88 -4.66 -11.29
N ASP A 614 12.44 -5.84 -11.08
CA ASP A 614 11.96 -6.78 -10.08
C ASP A 614 12.45 -6.38 -8.67
N PRO A 615 11.78 -6.84 -7.60
CA PRO A 615 12.13 -6.46 -6.23
C PRO A 615 13.59 -6.77 -5.85
N ARG A 616 14.21 -7.81 -6.41
CA ARG A 616 15.61 -8.15 -6.12
C ARG A 616 16.57 -7.16 -6.75
N THR A 617 16.33 -6.81 -8.01
CA THR A 617 17.13 -5.80 -8.69
C THR A 617 16.97 -4.45 -7.99
N GLN A 618 15.74 -4.10 -7.59
CA GLN A 618 15.50 -2.91 -6.78
C GLN A 618 16.26 -2.96 -5.46
N ALA A 619 16.18 -4.05 -4.70
CA ALA A 619 16.89 -4.21 -3.44
C ALA A 619 18.42 -4.15 -3.58
N LEU A 620 18.97 -4.74 -4.65
CA LEU A 620 20.39 -4.63 -4.99
C LEU A 620 20.78 -3.15 -5.22
N MET A 621 19.97 -2.43 -6.01
CA MET A 621 20.18 -1.01 -6.25
C MET A 621 20.12 -0.22 -4.94
N GLN A 622 19.06 -0.40 -4.16
CA GLN A 622 18.87 0.30 -2.89
C GLN A 622 20.00 0.03 -1.90
N GLY A 623 20.35 -1.24 -1.71
CA GLY A 623 21.47 -1.63 -0.86
C GLY A 623 22.78 -0.99 -1.29
N SER A 624 23.05 -0.90 -2.59
CA SER A 624 24.30 -0.33 -3.12
C SER A 624 24.46 1.15 -2.81
N TYR A 625 23.42 1.97 -3.02
CA TYR A 625 23.51 3.40 -2.75
C TYR A 625 23.30 3.73 -1.28
N ALA A 626 22.56 2.92 -0.52
CA ALA A 626 22.43 3.09 0.93
C ALA A 626 23.75 2.78 1.65
N ALA A 627 24.47 1.74 1.23
CA ALA A 627 25.82 1.47 1.72
C ALA A 627 26.77 2.64 1.41
N ALA A 628 26.67 3.19 0.20
CA ALA A 628 27.45 4.36 -0.19
C ALA A 628 27.08 5.63 0.60
N ASP A 629 25.79 5.88 0.87
CA ASP A 629 25.34 7.01 1.70
C ASP A 629 25.92 6.96 3.12
N ARG A 630 26.01 5.77 3.72
CA ARG A 630 26.61 5.56 5.05
C ARG A 630 28.09 5.94 5.10
N VAL A 631 28.81 5.73 3.99
CA VAL A 631 30.21 6.14 3.85
C VAL A 631 30.30 7.64 3.57
N ASN A 632 29.57 8.11 2.57
CA ASN A 632 29.54 9.50 2.15
C ASN A 632 28.26 9.79 1.33
N PRO A 633 27.42 10.77 1.72
CA PRO A 633 26.22 11.15 0.96
C PRO A 633 26.48 11.51 -0.52
N VAL A 634 27.64 12.08 -0.84
CA VAL A 634 28.03 12.39 -2.24
C VAL A 634 28.28 11.11 -3.02
N LEU A 635 28.95 10.12 -2.41
CA LEU A 635 29.18 8.82 -3.03
C LEU A 635 27.84 8.08 -3.24
N GLY A 636 26.92 8.18 -2.29
CA GLY A 636 25.57 7.63 -2.45
C GLY A 636 24.77 8.28 -3.56
N GLN A 637 24.90 9.60 -3.79
CA GLN A 637 24.29 10.24 -4.96
C GLN A 637 24.96 9.82 -6.29
N ALA A 638 26.29 9.68 -6.30
CA ALA A 638 27.01 9.17 -7.46
C ALA A 638 26.59 7.73 -7.81
N MET A 639 26.44 6.87 -6.80
CA MET A 639 25.94 5.50 -6.95
C MET A 639 24.50 5.47 -7.46
N ARG A 640 23.59 6.32 -6.95
CA ARG A 640 22.23 6.45 -7.51
C ARG A 640 22.27 6.83 -9.00
N MET A 641 23.12 7.80 -9.36
CA MET A 641 23.27 8.24 -10.75
C MET A 641 23.88 7.14 -11.65
N PHE A 642 24.79 6.33 -11.14
CA PHE A 642 25.34 5.19 -11.87
C PHE A 642 24.27 4.10 -12.06
N MET A 643 23.59 3.71 -10.98
CA MET A 643 22.62 2.61 -10.99
C MET A 643 21.39 2.92 -11.85
N GLN A 644 20.99 4.18 -12.03
CA GLN A 644 19.88 4.54 -12.92
C GLN A 644 20.09 4.09 -14.38
N PHE A 645 21.34 4.00 -14.84
CA PHE A 645 21.69 3.52 -16.19
C PHE A 645 21.96 2.01 -16.23
N LYS A 646 22.01 1.35 -15.07
CA LYS A 646 22.24 -0.09 -14.95
C LYS A 646 20.96 -0.87 -14.65
N SER A 647 19.87 -0.21 -14.30
CA SER A 647 18.57 -0.83 -14.04
C SER A 647 18.13 -1.75 -15.19
N PHE A 648 18.07 -1.23 -16.43
CA PHE A 648 17.64 -2.00 -17.60
C PHE A 648 18.50 -3.25 -17.89
N PRO A 649 19.85 -3.16 -18.04
CA PRO A 649 20.66 -4.36 -18.27
C PRO A 649 20.64 -5.34 -17.10
N LEU A 650 20.53 -4.87 -15.85
CA LEU A 650 20.39 -5.75 -14.69
C LEU A 650 19.08 -6.54 -14.74
N THR A 651 17.96 -5.87 -15.03
CA THR A 651 16.67 -6.54 -15.19
C THR A 651 16.73 -7.57 -16.32
N HIS A 652 17.33 -7.24 -17.46
CA HIS A 652 17.42 -8.15 -18.59
C HIS A 652 18.27 -9.41 -18.28
N ILE A 653 19.39 -9.25 -17.56
CA ILE A 653 20.21 -10.38 -17.09
C ILE A 653 19.41 -11.29 -16.15
N VAL A 654 18.64 -10.70 -15.24
CA VAL A 654 17.76 -11.46 -14.34
C VAL A 654 16.71 -12.21 -15.15
N THR A 655 16.01 -11.56 -16.07
CA THR A 655 14.97 -12.16 -16.93
C THR A 655 15.52 -13.32 -17.78
N ILE A 656 16.67 -13.17 -18.45
CA ILE A 656 17.29 -14.25 -19.24
C ILE A 656 17.67 -15.45 -18.37
N ARG A 657 18.16 -15.20 -17.14
CA ARG A 657 18.45 -16.29 -16.19
C ARG A 657 17.19 -17.05 -15.78
N ARG A 658 16.01 -16.42 -15.83
CA ARG A 658 14.72 -17.10 -15.62
C ARG A 658 14.37 -18.01 -16.79
N GLU A 659 14.48 -17.49 -18.01
CA GLU A 659 14.15 -18.24 -19.24
C GLU A 659 15.04 -19.47 -19.46
N THR A 660 16.28 -19.44 -18.97
CA THR A 660 17.22 -20.57 -19.05
C THR A 660 17.03 -21.63 -17.96
N ARG A 661 16.22 -21.35 -16.93
CA ARG A 661 15.95 -22.25 -15.78
C ARG A 661 14.52 -22.81 -15.75
N ALA A 662 13.60 -22.19 -16.49
CA ALA A 662 12.23 -22.67 -16.73
C ALA A 662 12.19 -23.69 -17.87
#